data_AF-A0A9P6M716-F1
#
_entry.id   AF-A0A9P6M716-F1
#
_cell.length_a   1.000
_cell.length_b   1.000
_cell.length_c   1.000
_cell.angle_alpha   90.00
_cell.angle_beta   90.00
_cell.angle_gamma   90.00
#
_symmetry.space_group_name_H-M   'P 1'
#
loop_
_entity.id
_entity.type
_entity.pdbx_description
1 polymer ?
#
loop_
_entity_poly.entity_id
_entity_poly.type
_entity_poly.pdbx_seq_one_letter_code
_entity_poly.pdbx_strand_id
1 'polypeptide(L)'
;MTLSKALLLGAALAAVACAAPVTLTGDSGSDPCAVLGTLSLNQTTYQHVRSCYRSIEFNPAQAKTTLDSLYTLYNDVFVFRDAALTPDLALPFSSPPVDIMAGLEKIRQKKYSRDFDFHSDLRSLAVSLNDAHVSYAAGCYSSIAFVQPISLYAPVIDGRQAIRVYEDATDENFKDCEVVTIDGEDATSYLQSWVDKRTGYSKDAGVRFNNALGTFSYSQPTQTWAAKTGEFSMRAILPESEHLTYGLRCDAVKGDLHYRAHWTVVHQLQFTDKASFLKNVCERPPPTPPPQAGLAAKGTKHYKRDLETELKEQLWKEAHRQKYEEKQRSLLSKRAVGEAAPSPQDLTDAVFVAGNVTAVYQLKSQPHVGILAVPTMIVEVATEASTIQRYMTLLAERNVTHLIIDTFGNGGGDVSFASLLIQVLFPSQDKSTAAQRSRFRATPMVATLADADIKNTTYAGFYDPELLADKATFTPFKTNPFLSAENITLNGREASYTQELYMDYNLTAVDQGIKHPWTNDASKLTLLTDGQCGSACGMFADLLVNRHGVKAVAVGGHTKKDLSMFSYAGAAVTSLDQFVDSFEALGLTPPLQRLPYTNTVNVGFIELFSGNETVPLEYDPARHVAAHRLDYTPETARNHDQLWAAVAGVAWA
;
A
#
# COMPACT_ATOMS: atom_id res chain seq x y z
N MET A 1 46.57 -49.00 54.88
CA MET A 1 47.29 -50.05 54.11
C MET A 1 46.49 -50.23 52.83
N THR A 2 46.93 -49.92 51.61
CA THR A 2 48.24 -49.94 50.96
C THR A 2 48.28 -48.90 49.83
N LEU A 3 49.47 -48.37 49.56
CA LEU A 3 49.81 -47.33 48.59
C LEU A 3 49.98 -47.86 47.15
N SER A 4 49.67 -46.97 46.18
CA SER A 4 50.43 -46.63 44.96
C SER A 4 50.71 -47.65 43.85
N LYS A 5 50.39 -47.27 42.61
CA LYS A 5 51.34 -46.69 41.63
C LYS A 5 50.65 -46.46 40.26
N ALA A 6 50.69 -45.23 39.76
CA ALA A 6 50.51 -44.87 38.37
C ALA A 6 51.88 -44.53 37.76
N LEU A 7 52.18 -45.05 36.56
CA LEU A 7 53.37 -44.79 35.74
C LEU A 7 52.84 -44.42 34.34
N LEU A 8 52.93 -43.17 33.87
CA LEU A 8 54.03 -42.53 33.11
C LEU A 8 54.33 -43.11 31.73
N LEU A 9 53.80 -42.44 30.70
CA LEU A 9 54.42 -42.09 29.40
C LEU A 9 53.73 -40.78 29.00
N GLY A 10 54.35 -39.66 28.61
CA GLY A 10 55.66 -39.35 28.05
C GLY A 10 55.39 -38.18 27.08
N ALA A 11 55.50 -36.95 27.56
CA ALA A 11 55.14 -35.74 26.82
C ALA A 11 56.29 -35.30 25.89
N ALA A 12 55.98 -35.12 24.61
CA ALA A 12 56.82 -34.39 23.67
C ALA A 12 56.28 -32.95 23.53
N LEU A 13 57.00 -31.99 24.10
CA LEU A 13 56.80 -30.56 23.87
C LEU A 13 57.26 -30.20 22.46
N ALA A 14 56.33 -29.81 21.59
CA ALA A 14 56.65 -28.97 20.44
C ALA A 14 56.49 -27.50 20.87
N ALA A 15 57.59 -26.76 20.85
CA ALA A 15 57.61 -25.33 21.10
C ALA A 15 56.88 -24.59 19.97
N VAL A 16 55.64 -24.17 20.21
CA VAL A 16 54.99 -23.13 19.40
C VAL A 16 55.47 -21.80 19.96
N ALA A 17 56.27 -21.09 19.18
CA ALA A 17 56.70 -19.74 19.50
C ALA A 17 55.47 -18.85 19.72
N CYS A 18 55.44 -18.14 20.86
CA CYS A 18 54.54 -17.02 21.08
C CYS A 18 54.82 -15.95 20.01
N ALA A 19 54.03 -15.95 18.94
CA ALA A 19 53.76 -14.72 18.24
C ALA A 19 52.99 -13.83 19.23
N ALA A 20 53.56 -12.68 19.56
CA ALA A 20 52.90 -11.62 20.31
C ALA A 20 51.48 -11.38 19.72
N PRO A 21 50.50 -10.91 20.52
CA PRO A 21 49.27 -10.42 19.94
C PRO A 21 49.68 -9.40 18.87
N VAL A 22 49.35 -9.69 17.62
CA VAL A 22 49.31 -8.66 16.60
C VAL A 22 48.22 -7.73 17.11
N THR A 23 48.65 -6.69 17.85
CA THR A 23 47.94 -5.44 17.87
C THR A 23 47.74 -5.11 16.40
N LEU A 24 46.52 -5.32 15.92
CA LEU A 24 46.03 -4.69 14.72
C LEU A 24 46.21 -3.19 14.96
N THR A 25 47.39 -2.70 14.61
CA THR A 25 47.63 -1.28 14.39
C THR A 25 46.52 -0.86 13.44
N GLY A 26 45.65 0.02 13.92
CA GLY A 26 44.48 0.47 13.19
C GLY A 26 44.86 0.87 11.79
N ASP A 27 44.52 0.01 10.83
CA ASP A 27 44.26 0.47 9.48
C ASP A 27 42.95 1.25 9.61
N SER A 28 42.99 2.54 9.33
CA SER A 28 41.82 3.42 9.36
C SER A 28 40.84 2.98 8.27
N GLY A 29 40.09 1.90 8.54
CA GLY A 29 39.07 1.35 7.66
C GLY A 29 38.03 2.43 7.43
N SER A 30 37.97 2.93 6.20
CA SER A 30 37.10 4.04 5.82
C SER A 30 35.66 3.78 6.25
N ASP A 31 35.03 4.77 6.88
CA ASP A 31 33.61 4.74 7.21
C ASP A 31 32.76 4.34 5.99
N PRO A 32 32.02 3.22 6.02
CA PRO A 32 31.23 2.75 4.88
C PRO A 32 30.19 3.76 4.38
N CYS A 33 29.66 4.59 5.28
CA CYS A 33 28.75 5.67 4.88
C CYS A 33 29.49 6.84 4.25
N ALA A 34 30.75 7.10 4.61
CA ALA A 34 31.57 8.09 3.92
C ALA A 34 31.88 7.67 2.47
N VAL A 35 32.13 6.37 2.25
CA VAL A 35 32.26 5.83 0.89
C VAL A 35 30.97 6.08 0.12
N LEU A 36 29.82 5.66 0.63
CA LEU A 36 28.54 5.86 -0.04
C LEU A 36 28.23 7.34 -0.34
N GLY A 37 28.50 8.24 0.61
CA GLY A 37 28.20 9.67 0.49
C GLY A 37 29.01 10.42 -0.58
N THR A 38 30.14 9.86 -1.02
CA THR A 38 31.03 10.48 -2.02
C THR A 38 30.78 10.00 -3.45
N LEU A 39 30.00 8.93 -3.64
CA LEU A 39 29.76 8.32 -4.93
C LEU A 39 28.67 9.05 -5.72
N SER A 40 28.88 9.21 -7.02
CA SER A 40 27.79 9.58 -7.93
C SER A 40 26.85 8.39 -8.16
N LEU A 41 25.61 8.66 -8.57
CA LEU A 41 24.57 7.63 -8.75
C LEU A 41 24.98 6.47 -9.67
N ASN A 42 25.80 6.73 -10.69
CA ASN A 42 26.31 5.70 -11.60
C ASN A 42 27.41 4.79 -10.98
N GLN A 43 28.03 5.22 -9.88
CA GLN A 43 29.05 4.48 -9.13
C GLN A 43 28.47 3.78 -7.88
N THR A 44 27.32 4.22 -7.39
CA THR A 44 26.65 3.60 -6.25
C THR A 44 26.24 2.17 -6.58
N THR A 45 26.56 1.23 -5.68
CA THR A 45 26.23 -0.19 -5.82
C THR A 45 25.47 -0.67 -4.59
N TYR A 46 24.84 -1.83 -4.71
CA TYR A 46 24.19 -2.52 -3.59
C TYR A 46 25.14 -2.68 -2.39
N GLN A 47 26.41 -3.06 -2.60
CA GLN A 47 27.36 -3.30 -1.51
C GLN A 47 27.71 -2.01 -0.76
N HIS A 48 27.78 -0.86 -1.44
CA HIS A 48 27.99 0.43 -0.77
C HIS A 48 26.85 0.74 0.20
N VAL A 49 25.60 0.57 -0.23
CA VAL A 49 24.42 0.77 0.61
C VAL A 49 24.37 -0.21 1.78
N ARG A 50 24.52 -1.52 1.47
CA ARG A 50 24.52 -2.58 2.48
C ARG A 50 25.59 -2.36 3.54
N SER A 51 26.78 -1.93 3.15
CA SER A 51 27.89 -1.69 4.06
C SER A 51 27.63 -0.48 4.96
N CYS A 52 27.08 0.62 4.41
CA CYS A 52 26.67 1.78 5.22
C CYS A 52 25.58 1.39 6.23
N TYR A 53 24.46 0.79 5.78
CA TYR A 53 23.36 0.39 6.67
C TYR A 53 23.82 -0.55 7.79
N ARG A 54 24.68 -1.52 7.48
CA ARG A 54 25.19 -2.49 8.46
C ARG A 54 26.28 -1.94 9.38
N SER A 55 26.81 -0.75 9.10
CA SER A 55 27.82 -0.08 9.93
C SER A 55 27.21 0.72 11.09
N ILE A 56 25.89 0.90 11.11
CA ILE A 56 25.18 1.67 12.13
C ILE A 56 24.91 0.76 13.33
N GLU A 57 25.45 1.17 14.48
CA GLU A 57 25.34 0.44 15.73
C GLU A 57 23.95 0.60 16.33
N PHE A 58 23.44 -0.47 16.94
CA PHE A 58 22.14 -0.45 17.62
C PHE A 58 22.15 0.53 18.81
N ASN A 59 21.16 1.43 18.86
CA ASN A 59 20.97 2.36 19.97
C ASN A 59 19.81 1.92 20.88
N PRO A 60 20.08 1.42 22.10
CA PRO A 60 19.05 0.90 22.98
C PRO A 60 18.06 1.96 23.48
N ALA A 61 18.47 3.23 23.60
CA ALA A 61 17.58 4.31 24.02
C ALA A 61 16.57 4.65 22.91
N GLN A 62 17.04 4.78 21.66
CA GLN A 62 16.17 5.00 20.51
C GLN A 62 15.23 3.82 20.27
N ALA A 63 15.73 2.59 20.40
CA ALA A 63 14.92 1.38 20.27
C ALA A 63 13.83 1.31 21.34
N LYS A 64 14.14 1.69 22.60
CA LYS A 64 13.16 1.77 23.68
C LYS A 64 12.05 2.78 23.36
N THR A 65 12.41 4.01 22.99
CA THR A 65 11.41 5.03 22.61
C THR A 65 10.54 4.54 21.45
N THR A 66 11.15 3.91 20.45
CA THR A 66 10.44 3.35 19.30
C THR A 66 9.44 2.28 19.72
N LEU A 67 9.87 1.28 20.50
CA LEU A 67 9.00 0.21 20.96
C LEU A 67 7.88 0.70 21.87
N ASP A 68 8.16 1.63 22.78
CA ASP A 68 7.14 2.15 23.69
C ASP A 68 6.07 2.95 22.93
N SER A 69 6.46 3.80 21.99
CA SER A 69 5.49 4.55 21.17
C SER A 69 4.67 3.65 20.25
N LEU A 70 5.30 2.65 19.61
CA LEU A 70 4.58 1.67 18.80
C LEU A 70 3.62 0.85 19.66
N TYR A 71 4.06 0.39 20.83
CA TYR A 71 3.20 -0.38 21.74
C TYR A 71 1.95 0.40 22.12
N THR A 72 2.08 1.67 22.53
CA THR A 72 0.92 2.53 22.83
C THR A 72 0.02 2.72 21.62
N LEU A 73 0.58 3.02 20.44
CA LEU A 73 -0.19 3.21 19.22
C LEU A 73 -0.98 1.95 18.84
N TYR A 74 -0.34 0.79 18.81
CA TYR A 74 -1.02 -0.46 18.47
C TYR A 74 -1.99 -0.92 19.55
N ASN A 75 -1.71 -0.65 20.83
CA ASN A 75 -2.60 -1.05 21.91
C ASN A 75 -3.89 -0.23 21.92
N ASP A 76 -3.78 1.08 21.71
CA ASP A 76 -4.87 2.01 22.01
C ASP A 76 -5.54 2.62 20.77
N VAL A 77 -4.90 2.56 19.60
CA VAL A 77 -5.39 3.16 18.35
C VAL A 77 -5.67 2.12 17.28
N PHE A 78 -4.77 1.14 17.09
CA PHE A 78 -4.95 0.13 16.05
C PHE A 78 -6.21 -0.70 16.30
N VAL A 79 -7.22 -0.46 15.47
CA VAL A 79 -8.57 -0.96 15.69
C VAL A 79 -8.66 -2.47 15.46
N PHE A 80 -7.87 -2.98 14.50
CA PHE A 80 -7.84 -4.39 14.13
C PHE A 80 -6.89 -5.23 14.97
N ARG A 81 -6.29 -4.68 16.04
CA ARG A 81 -5.37 -5.42 16.93
C ARG A 81 -5.91 -6.78 17.37
N ASP A 82 -7.21 -6.85 17.65
CA ASP A 82 -7.87 -8.05 18.15
C ASP A 82 -8.48 -8.89 17.01
N ALA A 83 -8.98 -8.24 15.95
CA ALA A 83 -9.48 -8.90 14.74
C ALA A 83 -8.36 -9.59 13.93
N ALA A 84 -7.12 -9.09 13.99
CA ALA A 84 -5.93 -9.68 13.37
C ALA A 84 -5.62 -11.11 13.85
N LEU A 85 -6.25 -11.56 14.94
CA LEU A 85 -6.12 -12.92 15.47
C LEU A 85 -7.14 -13.90 14.91
N THR A 86 -7.98 -13.47 13.97
CA THR A 86 -9.02 -14.32 13.39
C THR A 86 -8.37 -15.52 12.72
N PRO A 87 -8.63 -16.74 13.22
CA PRO A 87 -8.09 -17.95 12.61
C PRO A 87 -8.84 -18.26 11.31
N ASP A 88 -8.17 -18.97 10.40
CA ASP A 88 -8.82 -19.68 9.29
C ASP A 88 -9.71 -18.81 8.38
N LEU A 89 -9.26 -17.60 8.04
CA LEU A 89 -9.92 -16.78 7.01
C LEU A 89 -10.06 -17.59 5.71
N ALA A 90 -11.28 -17.61 5.15
CA ALA A 90 -11.57 -18.38 3.95
C ALA A 90 -10.85 -17.83 2.70
N LEU A 91 -10.52 -18.72 1.77
CA LEU A 91 -9.99 -18.33 0.46
C LEU A 91 -11.05 -17.55 -0.35
N PRO A 92 -10.64 -16.63 -1.24
CA PRO A 92 -9.25 -16.30 -1.57
C PRO A 92 -8.59 -15.29 -0.60
N PHE A 93 -9.39 -14.61 0.23
CA PHE A 93 -8.95 -13.58 1.17
C PHE A 93 -8.45 -14.16 2.51
N SER A 94 -7.30 -14.84 2.48
CA SER A 94 -6.80 -15.62 3.61
C SER A 94 -5.38 -15.27 4.02
N SER A 95 -5.19 -14.96 5.31
CA SER A 95 -3.88 -14.73 5.90
C SER A 95 -3.77 -15.36 7.29
N PRO A 96 -2.57 -15.76 7.74
CA PRO A 96 -2.38 -16.27 9.10
C PRO A 96 -2.73 -15.21 10.16
N PRO A 97 -3.24 -15.62 11.33
CA PRO A 97 -3.48 -14.69 12.43
C PRO A 97 -2.16 -14.09 12.93
N VAL A 98 -2.17 -12.79 13.22
CA VAL A 98 -1.00 -12.04 13.68
C VAL A 98 -1.30 -11.35 15.00
N ASP A 99 -0.53 -11.71 16.02
CA ASP A 99 -0.51 -10.99 17.30
C ASP A 99 0.55 -9.90 17.29
N ILE A 100 0.16 -8.70 16.85
CA ILE A 100 1.09 -7.56 16.74
C ILE A 100 1.74 -7.21 18.09
N MET A 101 0.98 -7.31 19.19
CA MET A 101 1.48 -6.99 20.53
C MET A 101 2.52 -7.99 21.00
N ALA A 102 2.26 -9.29 20.84
CA ALA A 102 3.26 -10.32 21.16
C ALA A 102 4.47 -10.25 20.23
N GLY A 103 4.29 -9.85 18.97
CA GLY A 103 5.37 -9.60 18.03
C GLY A 103 6.32 -8.51 18.52
N LEU A 104 5.78 -7.37 18.99
CA LEU A 104 6.60 -6.28 19.55
C LEU A 104 7.35 -6.72 20.80
N GLU A 105 6.73 -7.52 21.67
CA GLU A 105 7.41 -8.04 22.86
C GLU A 105 8.53 -9.03 22.52
N LYS A 106 8.36 -9.85 21.48
CA LYS A 106 9.46 -10.69 20.97
C LYS A 106 10.62 -9.86 20.47
N ILE A 107 10.34 -8.76 19.76
CA ILE A 107 11.38 -7.81 19.29
C ILE A 107 12.05 -7.12 20.47
N ARG A 108 11.28 -6.68 21.48
CA ARG A 108 11.79 -6.06 22.72
C ARG A 108 12.81 -6.97 23.45
N GLN A 109 12.61 -8.28 23.40
CA GLN A 109 13.48 -9.27 24.06
C GLN A 109 14.70 -9.70 23.21
N LYS A 110 14.68 -9.44 21.90
CA LYS A 110 15.78 -9.81 21.00
C LYS A 110 16.97 -8.88 21.18
N LYS A 111 18.18 -9.44 21.16
CA LYS A 111 19.43 -8.68 21.22
C LYS A 111 19.86 -8.28 19.81
N TYR A 112 20.07 -6.98 19.61
CA TYR A 112 20.53 -6.42 18.34
C TYR A 112 21.93 -5.84 18.47
N SER A 113 22.76 -6.08 17.47
CA SER A 113 24.06 -5.42 17.31
C SER A 113 24.01 -4.28 16.30
N ARG A 114 23.09 -4.37 15.34
CA ARG A 114 22.94 -3.41 14.24
C ARG A 114 21.55 -2.81 14.26
N ASP A 115 21.50 -1.51 14.07
CA ASP A 115 20.27 -0.73 14.04
C ASP A 115 19.34 -1.16 12.89
N PHE A 116 19.91 -1.40 11.71
CA PHE A 116 19.20 -1.93 10.54
C PHE A 116 18.40 -3.21 10.82
N ASP A 117 18.96 -4.15 11.61
CA ASP A 117 18.29 -5.43 11.90
C ASP A 117 17.04 -5.22 12.79
N PHE A 118 17.12 -4.29 13.75
CA PHE A 118 15.99 -3.93 14.62
C PHE A 118 14.83 -3.32 13.82
N HIS A 119 15.13 -2.33 12.98
CA HIS A 119 14.12 -1.69 12.13
C HIS A 119 13.55 -2.66 11.07
N SER A 120 14.36 -3.59 10.57
CA SER A 120 13.91 -4.62 9.62
C SER A 120 12.92 -5.59 10.26
N ASP A 121 13.13 -5.98 11.52
CA ASP A 121 12.19 -6.85 12.24
C ASP A 121 10.86 -6.13 12.51
N LEU A 122 10.88 -4.86 12.90
CA LEU A 122 9.66 -4.05 13.08
C LEU A 122 8.86 -3.92 11.78
N ARG A 123 9.54 -3.67 10.65
CA ARG A 123 8.90 -3.63 9.33
C ARG A 123 8.30 -4.98 8.96
N SER A 124 9.04 -6.08 9.18
CA SER A 124 8.57 -7.43 8.85
C SER A 124 7.34 -7.81 9.68
N LEU A 125 7.29 -7.39 10.95
CA LEU A 125 6.13 -7.58 11.81
C LEU A 125 4.90 -6.81 11.27
N ALA A 126 5.06 -5.54 10.89
CA ALA A 126 3.95 -4.78 10.29
C ALA A 126 3.47 -5.41 8.97
N VAL A 127 4.39 -5.79 8.07
CA VAL A 127 4.08 -6.45 6.80
C VAL A 127 3.32 -7.77 6.99
N SER A 128 3.59 -8.51 8.07
CA SER A 128 2.93 -9.80 8.29
C SER A 128 1.41 -9.71 8.48
N LEU A 129 0.88 -8.54 8.83
CA LEU A 129 -0.57 -8.30 8.94
C LEU A 129 -1.30 -8.37 7.60
N ASN A 130 -0.58 -8.27 6.47
CA ASN A 130 -1.17 -8.27 5.13
C ASN A 130 -2.30 -7.24 4.98
N ASP A 131 -2.05 -6.04 5.51
CA ASP A 131 -2.94 -4.89 5.55
C ASP A 131 -2.11 -3.63 5.25
N ALA A 132 -2.36 -2.98 4.12
CA ALA A 132 -1.61 -1.80 3.71
C ALA A 132 -1.88 -0.55 4.58
N HIS A 133 -2.92 -0.55 5.42
CA HIS A 133 -3.12 0.51 6.42
C HIS A 133 -2.15 0.39 7.58
N VAL A 134 -1.49 -0.76 7.75
CA VAL A 134 -0.47 -0.96 8.79
C VAL A 134 0.92 -0.97 8.18
N SER A 135 1.73 0.01 8.54
CA SER A 135 3.12 0.08 8.04
C SER A 135 4.08 0.57 9.10
N TYR A 136 5.32 0.09 8.98
CA TYR A 136 6.47 0.58 9.70
C TYR A 136 7.66 0.66 8.75
N ALA A 137 8.26 1.85 8.64
CA ALA A 137 9.53 2.06 7.98
C ALA A 137 10.32 3.15 8.70
N ALA A 138 11.59 2.88 8.98
CA ALA A 138 12.55 3.93 9.30
C ALA A 138 13.05 4.56 8.00
N GLY A 139 12.86 5.86 7.85
CA GLY A 139 13.02 6.60 6.60
C GLY A 139 14.40 6.38 5.97
N CYS A 140 15.47 6.37 6.76
CA CYS A 140 16.81 6.20 6.20
C CYS A 140 17.11 4.81 5.63
N TYR A 141 16.35 3.78 6.02
CA TYR A 141 16.43 2.44 5.44
C TYR A 141 15.42 2.19 4.31
N SER A 142 14.56 3.17 4.01
CA SER A 142 13.56 3.11 2.93
C SER A 142 13.67 4.24 1.90
N SER A 143 14.70 5.08 1.99
CA SER A 143 14.91 6.24 1.09
C SER A 143 15.77 5.93 -0.15
N ILE A 144 16.19 4.68 -0.31
CA ILE A 144 17.00 4.22 -1.46
C ILE A 144 16.18 3.17 -2.21
N ALA A 145 16.03 3.38 -3.52
CA ALA A 145 15.38 2.43 -4.40
C ALA A 145 16.41 1.49 -5.05
N PHE A 146 16.02 0.23 -5.21
CA PHE A 146 16.76 -0.82 -5.88
C PHE A 146 15.91 -1.34 -7.04
N VAL A 147 16.41 -1.21 -8.26
CA VAL A 147 15.63 -1.54 -9.47
C VAL A 147 16.34 -2.61 -10.29
N GLN A 148 15.62 -3.68 -10.61
CA GLN A 148 16.04 -4.70 -11.58
C GLN A 148 15.91 -4.15 -13.01
N PRO A 149 16.79 -4.57 -13.94
CA PRO A 149 16.65 -4.23 -15.35
C PRO A 149 15.44 -4.90 -16.01
N ILE A 150 14.96 -6.05 -15.50
CA ILE A 150 13.74 -6.71 -15.99
C ILE A 150 12.56 -6.46 -15.05
N SER A 151 11.40 -6.18 -15.66
CA SER A 151 10.09 -6.31 -15.03
C SER A 151 9.44 -7.63 -15.47
N LEU A 152 8.65 -8.25 -14.59
CA LEU A 152 8.04 -9.56 -14.83
C LEU A 152 6.53 -9.47 -14.84
N TYR A 153 5.86 -10.35 -15.58
CA TYR A 153 4.40 -10.54 -15.55
C TYR A 153 4.07 -12.03 -15.68
N ALA A 154 2.82 -12.42 -15.41
CA ALA A 154 2.41 -13.82 -15.31
C ALA A 154 1.20 -14.19 -16.17
N PRO A 155 1.33 -14.16 -17.52
CA PRO A 155 0.25 -14.55 -18.41
C PRO A 155 -0.03 -16.05 -18.37
N VAL A 156 -1.23 -16.42 -18.81
CA VAL A 156 -1.61 -17.80 -19.11
C VAL A 156 -1.58 -18.02 -20.62
N ILE A 157 -0.80 -19.03 -21.02
CA ILE A 157 -0.63 -19.47 -22.40
C ILE A 157 -0.95 -20.95 -22.44
N ASP A 158 -1.88 -21.37 -23.29
CA ASP A 158 -2.34 -22.76 -23.41
C ASP A 158 -2.76 -23.40 -22.07
N GLY A 159 -3.41 -22.61 -21.21
CA GLY A 159 -3.90 -23.05 -19.90
C GLY A 159 -2.83 -23.21 -18.81
N ARG A 160 -1.58 -22.79 -19.08
CA ARG A 160 -0.48 -22.75 -18.12
C ARG A 160 -0.06 -21.31 -17.81
N GLN A 161 0.00 -20.98 -16.53
CA GLN A 161 0.59 -19.72 -16.09
C GLN A 161 2.12 -19.80 -16.18
N ALA A 162 2.72 -18.83 -16.87
CA ALA A 162 4.16 -18.73 -17.04
C ALA A 162 4.64 -17.37 -16.53
N ILE A 163 5.80 -17.31 -15.88
CA ILE A 163 6.46 -16.04 -15.58
C ILE A 163 7.23 -15.63 -16.83
N ARG A 164 7.04 -14.39 -17.28
CA ARG A 164 7.70 -13.88 -18.48
C ARG A 164 8.23 -12.47 -18.24
N VAL A 165 9.20 -12.08 -19.03
CA VAL A 165 9.73 -10.71 -19.02
C VAL A 165 8.69 -9.77 -19.64
N TYR A 166 8.23 -8.83 -18.83
CA TYR A 166 7.24 -7.84 -19.21
C TYR A 166 7.88 -6.74 -20.05
N GLU A 167 8.92 -6.11 -19.49
CA GLU A 167 9.79 -5.10 -20.06
C GLU A 167 11.22 -5.35 -19.60
N ASP A 168 12.20 -4.99 -20.42
CA ASP A 168 13.62 -5.01 -20.07
C ASP A 168 14.26 -3.67 -20.45
N ALA A 169 14.98 -3.07 -19.52
CA ALA A 169 15.62 -1.77 -19.66
C ALA A 169 17.07 -1.85 -20.15
N THR A 170 17.50 -2.96 -20.75
CA THR A 170 18.88 -3.23 -21.19
C THR A 170 18.97 -3.86 -22.59
N ASP A 171 18.07 -4.79 -22.92
CA ASP A 171 17.98 -5.54 -24.16
C ASP A 171 16.51 -5.93 -24.44
N GLU A 172 15.90 -5.28 -25.44
CA GLU A 172 14.52 -5.57 -25.85
C GLU A 172 14.32 -7.02 -26.33
N ASN A 173 15.39 -7.74 -26.69
CA ASN A 173 15.30 -9.15 -27.08
C ASN A 173 14.85 -10.06 -25.93
N PHE A 174 14.91 -9.60 -24.68
CA PHE A 174 14.39 -10.34 -23.54
C PHE A 174 12.88 -10.21 -23.36
N LYS A 175 12.24 -9.27 -24.05
CA LYS A 175 10.78 -9.10 -23.98
C LYS A 175 10.08 -10.41 -24.32
N ASP A 176 9.13 -10.78 -23.47
CA ASP A 176 8.39 -12.03 -23.56
C ASP A 176 9.24 -13.30 -23.42
N CYS A 177 10.50 -13.29 -23.02
CA CYS A 177 11.17 -14.54 -22.64
C CYS A 177 10.51 -15.16 -21.41
N GLU A 178 10.37 -16.48 -21.39
CA GLU A 178 9.92 -17.22 -20.21
C GLU A 178 11.03 -17.20 -19.14
N VAL A 179 10.68 -16.79 -17.93
CA VAL A 179 11.55 -16.90 -16.76
C VAL A 179 11.25 -18.25 -16.10
N VAL A 180 12.14 -19.20 -16.32
CA VAL A 180 12.01 -20.57 -15.80
C VAL A 180 12.47 -20.64 -14.36
N THR A 181 13.58 -19.97 -14.03
CA THR A 181 14.13 -19.95 -12.67
C THR A 181 14.56 -18.56 -12.21
N ILE A 182 14.48 -18.31 -10.90
CA ILE A 182 15.09 -17.16 -10.23
C ILE A 182 16.00 -17.71 -9.13
N ASP A 183 17.28 -17.34 -9.18
CA ASP A 183 18.33 -17.86 -8.29
C ASP A 183 18.40 -19.40 -8.23
N GLY A 184 18.06 -20.05 -9.33
CA GLY A 184 18.07 -21.51 -9.48
C GLY A 184 16.80 -22.23 -8.97
N GLU A 185 15.85 -21.50 -8.39
CA GLU A 185 14.54 -22.02 -7.99
C GLU A 185 13.48 -21.76 -9.07
N ASP A 186 12.43 -22.58 -9.16
CA ASP A 186 11.28 -22.32 -10.05
C ASP A 186 10.74 -20.89 -9.86
N ALA A 187 10.60 -20.15 -10.97
CA ALA A 187 10.31 -18.73 -10.92
C ALA A 187 8.97 -18.40 -10.22
N THR A 188 7.93 -19.22 -10.45
CA THR A 188 6.61 -19.02 -9.82
C THR A 188 6.71 -19.22 -8.30
N SER A 189 7.38 -20.29 -7.89
CA SER A 189 7.57 -20.65 -6.48
C SER A 189 8.44 -19.62 -5.75
N TYR A 190 9.51 -19.14 -6.38
CA TYR A 190 10.37 -18.08 -5.85
C TYR A 190 9.59 -16.78 -5.63
N LEU A 191 8.84 -16.34 -6.65
CA LEU A 191 8.02 -15.14 -6.55
C LEU A 191 6.99 -15.26 -5.44
N GLN A 192 6.28 -16.40 -5.34
CA GLN A 192 5.30 -16.60 -4.27
C GLN A 192 5.94 -16.53 -2.88
N SER A 193 7.07 -17.21 -2.69
CA SER A 193 7.85 -17.18 -1.43
C SER A 193 8.33 -15.77 -1.07
N TRP A 194 8.70 -14.97 -2.07
CA TRP A 194 9.07 -13.57 -1.87
C TRP A 194 7.86 -12.72 -1.47
N VAL A 195 6.76 -12.85 -2.21
CA VAL A 195 5.51 -12.12 -1.99
C VAL A 195 4.99 -12.36 -0.57
N ASP A 196 4.91 -13.60 -0.13
CA ASP A 196 4.41 -13.99 1.19
C ASP A 196 5.26 -13.44 2.36
N LYS A 197 6.52 -13.04 2.09
CA LYS A 197 7.44 -12.50 3.10
C LYS A 197 7.60 -10.99 3.04
N ARG A 198 7.34 -10.37 1.89
CA ARG A 198 7.81 -9.00 1.59
C ARG A 198 6.71 -8.02 1.22
N THR A 199 5.58 -8.50 0.71
CA THR A 199 4.46 -7.66 0.32
C THR A 199 3.35 -7.83 1.36
N GLY A 200 2.93 -6.73 1.98
CA GLY A 200 1.88 -6.72 3.01
C GLY A 200 0.58 -6.10 2.51
N TYR A 201 0.36 -6.07 1.19
CA TYR A 201 -0.69 -5.24 0.58
C TYR A 201 -2.12 -5.75 0.84
N SER A 202 -2.31 -7.06 0.87
CA SER A 202 -3.64 -7.69 0.93
C SER A 202 -3.53 -9.03 1.62
N LYS A 203 -4.61 -9.48 2.28
CA LYS A 203 -4.71 -10.85 2.82
C LYS A 203 -4.80 -11.88 1.71
N ASP A 204 -5.31 -11.53 0.52
CA ASP A 204 -5.30 -12.41 -0.65
C ASP A 204 -3.90 -12.51 -1.28
N ALA A 205 -3.35 -13.73 -1.31
CA ALA A 205 -2.05 -14.03 -1.91
C ALA A 205 -1.99 -13.73 -3.43
N GLY A 206 -3.08 -13.96 -4.15
CA GLY A 206 -3.19 -13.64 -5.58
C GLY A 206 -3.14 -12.14 -5.85
N VAL A 207 -3.68 -11.30 -4.95
CA VAL A 207 -3.57 -9.84 -5.07
C VAL A 207 -2.15 -9.39 -4.79
N ARG A 208 -1.50 -9.92 -3.76
CA ARG A 208 -0.07 -9.62 -3.51
C ARG A 208 0.81 -10.07 -4.69
N PHE A 209 0.47 -11.19 -5.33
CA PHE A 209 1.14 -11.67 -6.54
C PHE A 209 0.96 -10.69 -7.72
N ASN A 210 -0.25 -10.16 -7.94
CA ASN A 210 -0.47 -9.08 -8.92
C ASN A 210 0.39 -7.85 -8.62
N ASN A 211 0.43 -7.40 -7.36
CA ASN A 211 1.16 -6.21 -6.94
C ASN A 211 2.70 -6.35 -7.10
N ALA A 212 3.22 -7.56 -6.95
CA ALA A 212 4.64 -7.85 -7.17
C ALA A 212 5.07 -7.78 -8.65
N LEU A 213 4.14 -7.95 -9.58
CA LEU A 213 4.38 -8.04 -11.01
C LEU A 213 4.12 -6.71 -11.73
N GLY A 214 4.76 -6.57 -12.88
CA GLY A 214 4.52 -5.48 -13.81
C GLY A 214 3.08 -5.50 -14.32
N THR A 215 2.52 -4.31 -14.47
CA THR A 215 1.13 -4.12 -14.85
C THR A 215 0.96 -2.84 -15.68
N PHE A 216 -0.25 -2.51 -16.08
CA PHE A 216 -0.59 -1.21 -16.64
C PHE A 216 -1.16 -0.28 -15.57
N SER A 217 -0.80 1.01 -15.62
CA SER A 217 -1.35 2.02 -14.71
C SER A 217 -1.65 3.31 -15.47
N TYR A 218 -2.70 4.00 -15.04
CA TYR A 218 -3.03 5.31 -15.56
C TYR A 218 -2.09 6.38 -14.98
N SER A 219 -1.37 7.06 -15.85
CA SER A 219 -0.52 8.19 -15.51
C SER A 219 -1.34 9.49 -15.59
N GLN A 220 -1.58 10.14 -14.45
CA GLN A 220 -2.28 11.42 -14.42
C GLN A 220 -1.55 12.54 -15.19
N PRO A 221 -0.20 12.71 -15.06
CA PRO A 221 0.51 13.79 -15.75
C PRO A 221 0.43 13.70 -17.27
N THR A 222 0.49 12.47 -17.82
CA THR A 222 0.44 12.24 -19.27
C THR A 222 -0.98 11.96 -19.76
N GLN A 223 -1.90 11.64 -18.85
CA GLN A 223 -3.27 11.21 -19.15
C GLN A 223 -3.31 9.94 -20.02
N THR A 224 -2.39 9.02 -19.77
CA THR A 224 -2.19 7.81 -20.57
C THR A 224 -2.07 6.57 -19.69
N TRP A 225 -2.50 5.43 -20.20
CA TRP A 225 -2.13 4.13 -19.63
C TRP A 225 -0.69 3.79 -20.04
N ALA A 226 0.14 3.42 -19.08
CA ALA A 226 1.53 3.04 -19.32
C ALA A 226 1.93 1.87 -18.44
N ALA A 227 2.96 1.14 -18.88
CA ALA A 227 3.57 0.09 -18.09
C ALA A 227 4.10 0.63 -16.75
N LYS A 228 3.83 -0.14 -15.70
CA LYS A 228 4.28 0.07 -14.34
C LYS A 228 5.05 -1.16 -13.89
N THR A 229 6.24 -0.93 -13.35
CA THR A 229 7.07 -1.97 -12.75
C THR A 229 6.48 -2.41 -11.41
N GLY A 230 6.34 -3.72 -11.19
CA GLY A 230 5.87 -4.29 -9.92
C GLY A 230 6.91 -4.26 -8.80
N GLU A 231 6.44 -4.47 -7.56
CA GLU A 231 7.29 -4.38 -6.34
C GLU A 231 8.46 -5.35 -6.34
N PHE A 232 8.36 -6.50 -7.02
CA PHE A 232 9.45 -7.46 -7.08
C PHE A 232 10.69 -6.87 -7.75
N SER A 233 10.46 -6.08 -8.81
CA SER A 233 11.48 -5.52 -9.68
C SER A 233 11.93 -4.13 -9.25
N MET A 234 11.10 -3.39 -8.50
CA MET A 234 11.46 -2.11 -7.89
C MET A 234 11.19 -2.13 -6.38
N ARG A 235 12.26 -2.10 -5.59
CA ARG A 235 12.19 -2.23 -4.13
C ARG A 235 12.69 -0.97 -3.43
N ALA A 236 11.95 -0.50 -2.44
CA ALA A 236 12.40 0.56 -1.52
C ALA A 236 13.14 0.01 -0.29
N ILE A 237 13.48 -1.29 -0.30
CA ILE A 237 14.20 -1.96 0.78
C ILE A 237 15.43 -2.65 0.23
N LEU A 238 16.46 -2.75 1.07
CA LEU A 238 17.69 -3.46 0.73
C LEU A 238 17.36 -4.92 0.34
N PRO A 239 17.63 -5.33 -0.91
CA PRO A 239 17.40 -6.70 -1.35
C PRO A 239 18.25 -7.72 -0.59
N GLU A 240 17.84 -8.99 -0.65
CA GLU A 240 18.52 -10.10 0.05
C GLU A 240 19.94 -10.33 -0.47
N SER A 241 20.16 -10.07 -1.75
CA SER A 241 21.39 -10.30 -2.50
C SER A 241 21.72 -9.11 -3.41
N GLU A 242 22.97 -9.05 -3.88
CA GLU A 242 23.46 -8.00 -4.79
C GLU A 242 22.91 -8.10 -6.22
N HIS A 243 22.44 -9.28 -6.61
CA HIS A 243 21.89 -9.55 -7.92
C HIS A 243 20.90 -10.71 -7.83
N LEU A 244 20.04 -10.81 -8.83
CA LEU A 244 19.21 -11.98 -9.10
C LEU A 244 19.75 -12.68 -10.34
N THR A 245 19.65 -14.01 -10.39
CA THR A 245 20.00 -14.79 -11.59
C THR A 245 18.73 -15.37 -12.21
N TYR A 246 18.40 -14.91 -13.41
CA TYR A 246 17.24 -15.37 -14.17
C TYR A 246 17.64 -16.47 -15.15
N GLY A 247 16.99 -17.62 -15.07
CA GLY A 247 17.01 -18.64 -16.12
C GLY A 247 15.93 -18.32 -17.14
N LEU A 248 16.33 -17.89 -18.34
CA LEU A 248 15.46 -17.41 -19.40
C LEU A 248 15.39 -18.42 -20.54
N ARG A 249 14.19 -18.58 -21.09
CA ARG A 249 13.94 -19.27 -22.36
C ARG A 249 13.30 -18.29 -23.34
N CYS A 250 14.05 -17.94 -24.37
CA CYS A 250 13.67 -16.98 -25.39
C CYS A 250 13.46 -17.68 -26.73
N ASP A 251 12.40 -17.37 -27.46
CA ASP A 251 12.16 -18.00 -28.78
C ASP A 251 13.26 -17.64 -29.80
N ALA A 252 13.86 -16.45 -29.64
CA ALA A 252 14.95 -15.96 -30.48
C ALA A 252 16.33 -16.62 -30.20
N VAL A 253 16.51 -17.27 -29.04
CA VAL A 253 17.81 -17.81 -28.59
C VAL A 253 17.66 -19.29 -28.26
N LYS A 254 18.41 -20.15 -28.97
CA LYS A 254 18.42 -21.60 -28.70
C LYS A 254 19.21 -21.91 -27.43
N GLY A 255 18.52 -22.37 -26.39
CA GLY A 255 19.10 -22.83 -25.13
C GLY A 255 18.64 -22.01 -23.93
N ASP A 256 18.88 -22.52 -22.72
CA ASP A 256 18.59 -21.79 -21.49
C ASP A 256 19.67 -20.72 -21.27
N LEU A 257 19.24 -19.45 -21.16
CA LEU A 257 20.10 -18.30 -20.90
C LEU A 257 20.10 -18.00 -19.40
N HIS A 258 21.27 -17.86 -18.79
CA HIS A 258 21.39 -17.40 -17.40
C HIS A 258 21.78 -15.92 -17.37
N TYR A 259 20.81 -15.05 -17.08
CA TYR A 259 21.01 -13.62 -16.96
C TYR A 259 21.22 -13.21 -15.50
N ARG A 260 22.44 -12.76 -15.19
CA ARG A 260 22.77 -12.20 -13.86
C ARG A 260 22.47 -10.70 -13.86
N ALA A 261 21.43 -10.31 -13.16
CA ALA A 261 20.92 -8.94 -13.13
C ALA A 261 21.23 -8.26 -11.78
N HIS A 262 22.06 -7.23 -11.84
CA HIS A 262 22.42 -6.42 -10.68
C HIS A 262 21.38 -5.34 -10.40
N TRP A 263 21.20 -4.98 -9.13
CA TRP A 263 20.34 -3.87 -8.74
C TRP A 263 20.94 -2.52 -9.17
N THR A 264 20.17 -1.73 -9.91
CA THR A 264 20.43 -0.30 -10.05
C THR A 264 20.00 0.40 -8.77
N VAL A 265 20.92 1.12 -8.13
CA VAL A 265 20.65 1.87 -6.90
C VAL A 265 20.32 3.31 -7.25
N VAL A 266 19.21 3.83 -6.72
CA VAL A 266 18.81 5.21 -6.95
C VAL A 266 18.43 5.90 -5.65
N HIS A 267 18.99 7.08 -5.44
CA HIS A 267 18.73 7.93 -4.28
C HIS A 267 18.97 9.41 -4.62
N GLN A 268 18.53 10.32 -3.75
CA GLN A 268 18.87 11.76 -3.83
C GLN A 268 19.51 12.29 -2.53
N LEU A 269 19.92 11.37 -1.65
CA LEU A 269 20.43 11.66 -0.33
C LEU A 269 21.74 12.47 -0.35
N GLN A 270 21.90 13.35 0.64
CA GLN A 270 23.07 14.23 0.80
C GLN A 270 23.73 14.03 2.17
N PHE A 271 24.89 13.38 2.19
CA PHE A 271 25.70 13.12 3.38
C PHE A 271 27.13 12.77 2.96
N THR A 272 28.09 12.87 3.88
CA THR A 272 29.52 12.68 3.60
C THR A 272 30.19 11.63 4.49
N ASP A 273 29.48 11.16 5.52
CA ASP A 273 29.94 10.18 6.51
C ASP A 273 28.74 9.63 7.29
N LYS A 274 28.98 8.71 8.23
CA LYS A 274 27.96 8.10 9.07
C LYS A 274 27.24 9.12 9.94
N ALA A 275 27.95 10.10 10.48
CA ALA A 275 27.34 11.10 11.36
C ALA A 275 26.35 11.99 10.59
N SER A 276 26.72 12.44 9.39
CA SER A 276 25.85 13.20 8.49
C SER A 276 24.77 12.32 7.86
N PHE A 277 24.99 11.02 7.65
CA PHE A 277 23.91 10.10 7.26
C PHE A 277 22.84 10.03 8.35
N LEU A 278 23.24 9.79 9.60
CA LEU A 278 22.32 9.79 10.73
C LEU A 278 21.59 11.12 10.84
N LYS A 279 22.31 12.24 10.82
CA LYS A 279 21.72 13.57 11.00
C LYS A 279 20.83 14.05 9.85
N ASN A 280 21.26 13.86 8.60
CA ASN A 280 20.59 14.44 7.42
C ASN A 280 19.55 13.50 6.81
N VAL A 281 19.68 12.18 7.04
CA VAL A 281 18.83 11.17 6.41
C VAL A 281 17.96 10.47 7.45
N CYS A 282 18.52 10.04 8.58
CA CYS A 282 17.76 9.30 9.59
C CYS A 282 16.97 10.22 10.52
N GLU A 283 17.64 11.13 11.20
CA GLU A 283 17.06 11.98 12.24
C GLU A 283 15.98 12.90 11.68
N ARG A 284 14.91 13.09 12.46
CA ARG A 284 13.89 14.07 12.09
C ARG A 284 14.54 15.46 12.03
N PRO A 285 14.27 16.28 10.99
CA PRO A 285 14.66 17.67 11.02
C PRO A 285 14.11 18.34 12.29
N PRO A 286 14.78 19.38 12.83
CA PRO A 286 14.19 20.17 13.90
C PRO A 286 12.78 20.58 13.48
N PRO A 287 11.79 20.54 14.38
CA PRO A 287 10.44 20.95 14.03
C PRO A 287 10.54 22.35 13.40
N THR A 288 10.22 22.44 12.11
CA THR A 288 9.85 23.74 11.56
C THR A 288 8.69 24.22 12.44
N PRO A 289 8.73 25.45 12.98
CA PRO A 289 7.58 25.98 13.69
C PRO A 289 6.37 25.68 12.80
N PRO A 290 5.29 25.12 13.38
CA PRO A 290 4.17 24.66 12.59
C PRO A 290 3.84 25.76 11.58
N PRO A 291 3.50 25.42 10.31
CA PRO A 291 2.88 26.41 9.47
C PRO A 291 1.85 27.11 10.36
N GLN A 292 1.90 28.43 10.46
CA GLN A 292 0.80 29.20 11.02
C GLN A 292 -0.38 29.03 10.06
N ALA A 293 -0.86 27.80 9.88
CA ALA A 293 -2.21 27.52 9.48
C ALA A 293 -3.03 28.10 10.63
N GLY A 294 -3.39 29.37 10.45
CA GLY A 294 -4.27 30.08 11.36
C GLY A 294 -5.56 29.29 11.44
N LEU A 295 -5.69 28.55 12.53
CA LEU A 295 -6.90 28.09 13.20
C LEU A 295 -8.17 28.58 12.50
N ALA A 296 -8.67 27.81 11.56
CA ALA A 296 -9.94 28.06 10.92
C ALA A 296 -11.05 27.52 11.82
N ALA A 297 -11.94 28.40 12.29
CA ALA A 297 -13.11 27.96 13.05
C ALA A 297 -13.97 26.96 12.25
N LYS A 298 -14.54 25.97 12.95
CA LYS A 298 -15.50 24.99 12.40
C LYS A 298 -16.56 25.70 11.56
N GLY A 299 -16.73 25.25 10.30
CA GLY A 299 -17.72 25.82 9.36
C GLY A 299 -17.29 27.04 8.55
N THR A 300 -16.02 27.48 8.62
CA THR A 300 -15.51 28.59 7.79
C THR A 300 -14.92 28.11 6.46
N LYS A 301 -14.85 29.00 5.45
CA LYS A 301 -14.16 28.73 4.16
C LYS A 301 -12.70 28.28 4.33
N HIS A 302 -12.06 28.56 5.47
CA HIS A 302 -10.70 28.17 5.77
C HIS A 302 -10.57 26.69 6.20
N TYR A 303 -11.59 26.06 6.79
CA TYR A 303 -11.60 24.61 7.08
C TYR A 303 -11.52 23.76 5.80
N LYS A 304 -12.29 24.15 4.77
CA LYS A 304 -12.14 23.56 3.42
C LYS A 304 -10.74 23.77 2.86
N ARG A 305 -10.08 24.89 3.18
CA ARG A 305 -8.73 25.21 2.71
C ARG A 305 -7.65 24.35 3.39
N ASP A 306 -7.86 23.89 4.62
CA ASP A 306 -6.93 23.00 5.35
C ASP A 306 -7.08 21.55 4.90
N LEU A 307 -8.31 21.06 4.70
CA LEU A 307 -8.57 19.79 3.98
C LEU A 307 -8.03 19.85 2.54
N GLU A 308 -8.20 20.98 1.85
CA GLU A 308 -7.54 21.21 0.56
C GLU A 308 -6.01 21.25 0.69
N THR A 309 -5.44 21.61 1.85
CA THR A 309 -3.99 21.65 2.05
C THR A 309 -3.44 20.25 2.27
N GLU A 310 -4.12 19.41 3.07
CA GLU A 310 -3.81 17.98 3.21
C GLU A 310 -4.01 17.24 1.89
N LEU A 311 -5.12 17.50 1.19
CA LEU A 311 -5.36 16.97 -0.15
C LEU A 311 -4.29 17.45 -1.14
N LYS A 312 -3.91 18.74 -1.12
CA LYS A 312 -2.80 19.26 -1.95
C LYS A 312 -1.49 18.60 -1.58
N GLU A 313 -1.24 18.29 -0.32
CA GLU A 313 -0.04 17.59 0.11
C GLU A 313 -0.06 16.12 -0.35
N GLN A 314 -1.20 15.42 -0.25
CA GLN A 314 -1.37 14.07 -0.76
C GLN A 314 -1.23 14.02 -2.29
N LEU A 315 -1.90 14.92 -3.01
CA LEU A 315 -1.77 15.09 -4.46
C LEU A 315 -0.33 15.45 -4.84
N TRP A 316 0.34 16.30 -4.07
CA TRP A 316 1.74 16.66 -4.29
C TRP A 316 2.67 15.47 -4.05
N LYS A 317 2.46 14.69 -2.98
CA LYS A 317 3.20 13.46 -2.66
C LYS A 317 3.01 12.42 -3.75
N GLU A 318 1.78 12.24 -4.23
CA GLU A 318 1.46 11.29 -5.29
C GLU A 318 2.04 11.72 -6.64
N ALA A 319 1.89 12.99 -7.02
CA ALA A 319 2.54 13.53 -8.21
C ALA A 319 4.07 13.46 -8.11
N HIS A 320 4.65 13.67 -6.92
CA HIS A 320 6.08 13.49 -6.68
C HIS A 320 6.49 12.03 -6.80
N ARG A 321 5.71 11.09 -6.26
CA ARG A 321 5.94 9.64 -6.38
C ARG A 321 5.91 9.22 -7.85
N GLN A 322 4.90 9.61 -8.61
CA GLN A 322 4.77 9.30 -10.03
C GLN A 322 5.91 9.92 -10.85
N LYS A 323 6.25 11.19 -10.61
CA LYS A 323 7.43 11.82 -11.23
C LYS A 323 8.74 11.15 -10.82
N TYR A 324 8.83 10.70 -9.57
CA TYR A 324 10.00 9.97 -9.08
C TYR A 324 10.12 8.64 -9.82
N GLU A 325 9.05 7.83 -9.88
CA GLU A 325 8.98 6.56 -10.62
C GLU A 325 9.22 6.74 -12.13
N GLU A 326 8.68 7.80 -12.73
CA GLU A 326 8.96 8.17 -14.12
C GLU A 326 10.42 8.58 -14.31
N LYS A 327 11.00 9.33 -13.37
CA LYS A 327 12.44 9.64 -13.37
C LYS A 327 13.27 8.38 -13.14
N GLN A 328 12.84 7.44 -12.31
CA GLN A 328 13.48 6.13 -12.15
C GLN A 328 13.49 5.38 -13.48
N ARG A 329 12.32 5.26 -14.13
CA ARG A 329 12.15 4.69 -15.48
C ARG A 329 13.02 5.41 -16.50
N SER A 330 13.08 6.74 -16.47
CA SER A 330 13.91 7.54 -17.39
C SER A 330 15.40 7.40 -17.12
N LEU A 331 15.83 7.23 -15.87
CA LEU A 331 17.24 6.98 -15.53
C LEU A 331 17.67 5.57 -15.96
N LEU A 332 16.76 4.60 -15.92
CA LEU A 332 16.94 3.27 -16.48
C LEU A 332 16.95 3.29 -18.01
N SER A 333 16.02 4.02 -18.64
CA SER A 333 15.94 4.15 -20.10
C SER A 333 17.05 5.01 -20.69
N LYS A 334 17.61 6.00 -19.98
CA LYS A 334 18.84 6.70 -20.42
C LYS A 334 20.08 5.81 -20.43
N ARG A 335 20.00 4.61 -19.83
CA ARG A 335 21.02 3.56 -19.89
C ARG A 335 20.77 2.50 -20.98
N ALA A 336 19.61 2.52 -21.65
CA ALA A 336 19.30 1.65 -22.79
C ALA A 336 18.64 2.43 -23.93
N VAL A 337 19.28 2.41 -25.08
CA VAL A 337 18.70 2.96 -26.30
C VAL A 337 17.52 2.06 -26.70
N GLY A 338 16.31 2.52 -26.45
CA GLY A 338 15.05 1.91 -26.89
C GLY A 338 13.94 2.96 -26.80
N GLU A 339 13.22 3.14 -27.90
CA GLU A 339 12.16 4.15 -28.04
C GLU A 339 11.05 3.95 -26.99
N ALA A 340 10.44 5.07 -26.59
CA ALA A 340 9.25 5.03 -25.74
C ALA A 340 8.20 4.11 -26.35
N ALA A 341 7.55 3.30 -25.50
CA ALA A 341 6.35 2.57 -25.88
C ALA A 341 5.41 3.51 -26.65
N PRO A 342 4.76 3.04 -27.74
CA PRO A 342 3.94 3.90 -28.58
C PRO A 342 2.98 4.70 -27.72
N SER A 343 3.05 6.01 -27.92
CA SER A 343 2.15 6.96 -27.27
C SER A 343 0.71 6.60 -27.67
N PRO A 344 -0.30 6.81 -26.82
CA PRO A 344 -1.71 6.62 -27.16
C PRO A 344 -2.22 7.49 -28.32
N GLN A 345 -1.34 8.18 -29.03
CA GLN A 345 -1.63 8.72 -30.36
C GLN A 345 -1.93 7.62 -31.41
N ASP A 346 -1.74 6.33 -31.09
CA ASP A 346 -2.31 5.20 -31.86
C ASP A 346 -3.79 4.89 -31.50
N LEU A 347 -4.42 5.62 -30.56
CA LEU A 347 -5.86 5.56 -30.25
C LEU A 347 -6.67 6.46 -31.20
N THR A 348 -6.78 6.10 -32.47
CA THR A 348 -7.41 7.00 -33.47
C THR A 348 -8.94 7.17 -33.35
N ASP A 349 -9.65 6.46 -32.45
CA ASP A 349 -11.12 6.65 -32.30
C ASP A 349 -11.66 6.56 -30.86
N ALA A 350 -10.82 6.76 -29.83
CA ALA A 350 -11.31 6.95 -28.46
C ALA A 350 -11.64 8.44 -28.26
N VAL A 351 -12.88 8.76 -27.84
CA VAL A 351 -13.16 10.11 -27.34
C VAL A 351 -12.76 10.14 -25.87
N PHE A 352 -11.50 10.49 -25.65
CA PHE A 352 -10.98 10.77 -24.33
C PHE A 352 -11.59 12.06 -23.82
N VAL A 353 -12.34 11.99 -22.72
CA VAL A 353 -12.71 13.17 -21.95
C VAL A 353 -12.15 12.99 -20.55
N ALA A 354 -10.94 13.53 -20.36
CA ALA A 354 -10.22 13.53 -19.09
C ALA A 354 -10.86 14.44 -18.07
N GLY A 355 -10.80 14.02 -16.81
CA GLY A 355 -11.03 14.83 -15.63
C GLY A 355 -9.71 15.18 -14.99
N ASN A 356 -9.73 15.78 -13.81
CA ASN A 356 -8.49 15.96 -13.06
C ASN A 356 -7.93 14.59 -12.64
N VAL A 357 -8.80 13.60 -12.36
CA VAL A 357 -8.38 12.27 -11.88
C VAL A 357 -9.09 11.08 -12.54
N THR A 358 -10.36 11.24 -12.95
CA THR A 358 -11.14 10.18 -13.61
C THR A 358 -11.19 10.34 -15.13
N ALA A 359 -11.53 9.28 -15.85
CA ALA A 359 -11.67 9.31 -17.30
C ALA A 359 -12.81 8.42 -17.78
N VAL A 360 -13.37 8.73 -18.96
CA VAL A 360 -14.32 7.86 -19.64
C VAL A 360 -13.88 7.46 -21.04
N TYR A 361 -14.28 6.25 -21.42
CA TYR A 361 -14.01 5.63 -22.71
C TYR A 361 -15.26 4.95 -23.24
N GLN A 362 -15.29 4.67 -24.54
CA GLN A 362 -16.33 3.86 -25.19
C GLN A 362 -15.63 2.73 -25.95
N LEU A 363 -16.05 1.50 -25.70
CA LEU A 363 -15.40 0.33 -26.28
C LEU A 363 -15.73 0.22 -27.78
N LYS A 364 -14.70 0.16 -28.64
CA LYS A 364 -14.92 0.10 -30.10
C LYS A 364 -15.58 -1.19 -30.56
N SER A 365 -15.17 -2.32 -29.98
CA SER A 365 -15.70 -3.65 -30.33
C SER A 365 -17.16 -3.84 -29.88
N GLN A 366 -17.59 -3.10 -28.86
CA GLN A 366 -18.95 -3.13 -28.33
C GLN A 366 -19.41 -1.68 -28.00
N PRO A 367 -19.85 -0.89 -29.00
CA PRO A 367 -20.13 0.54 -28.82
C PRO A 367 -21.21 0.87 -27.78
N HIS A 368 -22.03 -0.10 -27.39
CA HIS A 368 -23.02 0.05 -26.32
C HIS A 368 -22.41 -0.04 -24.91
N VAL A 369 -21.12 -0.35 -24.78
CA VAL A 369 -20.37 -0.44 -23.53
C VAL A 369 -19.46 0.78 -23.38
N GLY A 370 -19.62 1.48 -22.25
CA GLY A 370 -18.74 2.55 -21.81
C GLY A 370 -17.86 2.10 -20.65
N ILE A 371 -16.79 2.84 -20.41
CA ILE A 371 -15.88 2.63 -19.28
C ILE A 371 -15.81 3.92 -18.48
N LEU A 372 -15.95 3.80 -17.16
CA LEU A 372 -15.54 4.80 -16.18
C LEU A 372 -14.26 4.33 -15.49
N ALA A 373 -13.13 4.93 -15.84
CA ALA A 373 -11.85 4.65 -15.21
C ALA A 373 -11.66 5.52 -13.97
N VAL A 374 -11.45 4.86 -12.83
CA VAL A 374 -11.21 5.45 -11.51
C VAL A 374 -9.88 4.92 -10.98
N PRO A 375 -8.74 5.47 -11.43
CA PRO A 375 -7.41 4.93 -11.09
C PRO A 375 -6.96 5.26 -9.66
N THR A 376 -7.56 6.28 -9.04
CA THR A 376 -7.33 6.66 -7.63
C THR A 376 -8.56 7.42 -7.12
N MET A 377 -8.75 7.46 -5.81
CA MET A 377 -9.75 8.31 -5.15
C MET A 377 -9.13 9.51 -4.46
N ILE A 378 -7.85 9.80 -4.68
CA ILE A 378 -7.22 11.04 -4.22
C ILE A 378 -7.68 12.16 -5.14
N VAL A 379 -8.77 12.84 -4.76
CA VAL A 379 -9.45 13.83 -5.60
C VAL A 379 -9.93 15.02 -4.79
N GLU A 380 -10.20 16.13 -5.47
CA GLU A 380 -11.06 17.18 -4.90
C GLU A 380 -12.52 16.85 -5.23
N VAL A 381 -13.25 16.39 -4.22
CA VAL A 381 -14.59 15.78 -4.37
C VAL A 381 -15.60 16.73 -4.99
N ALA A 382 -15.57 18.02 -4.64
CA ALA A 382 -16.55 18.99 -5.15
C ALA A 382 -16.40 19.21 -6.66
N THR A 383 -15.16 19.28 -7.16
CA THR A 383 -14.85 19.43 -8.59
C THR A 383 -15.16 18.15 -9.36
N GLU A 384 -14.79 16.98 -8.82
CA GLU A 384 -15.05 15.70 -9.50
C GLU A 384 -16.54 15.34 -9.56
N ALA A 385 -17.37 15.77 -8.60
CA ALA A 385 -18.81 15.51 -8.62
C ALA A 385 -19.50 15.96 -9.93
N SER A 386 -19.28 17.21 -10.32
CA SER A 386 -19.84 17.74 -11.58
C SER A 386 -19.24 17.06 -12.82
N THR A 387 -17.97 16.67 -12.73
CA THR A 387 -17.21 16.04 -13.81
C THR A 387 -17.73 14.63 -14.11
N ILE A 388 -17.94 13.82 -13.07
CA ILE A 388 -18.50 12.47 -13.19
C ILE A 388 -19.90 12.51 -13.77
N GLN A 389 -20.79 13.41 -13.31
CA GLN A 389 -22.14 13.52 -13.85
C GLN A 389 -22.13 13.88 -15.35
N ARG A 390 -21.23 14.80 -15.75
CA ARG A 390 -21.02 15.14 -17.16
C ARG A 390 -20.55 13.94 -17.98
N TYR A 391 -19.66 13.12 -17.45
CA TYR A 391 -19.19 11.90 -18.12
C TYR A 391 -20.28 10.88 -18.33
N MET A 392 -21.10 10.63 -17.31
CA MET A 392 -22.22 9.71 -17.45
C MET A 392 -23.18 10.19 -18.55
N THR A 393 -23.46 11.50 -18.61
CA THR A 393 -24.31 12.10 -19.65
C THR A 393 -23.70 11.96 -21.04
N LEU A 394 -22.40 12.24 -21.17
CA LEU A 394 -21.69 12.08 -22.44
C LEU A 394 -21.75 10.64 -22.97
N LEU A 395 -21.52 9.65 -22.10
CA LEU A 395 -21.62 8.25 -22.49
C LEU A 395 -23.04 7.89 -22.94
N ALA A 396 -24.06 8.35 -22.21
CA ALA A 396 -25.46 8.13 -22.59
C ALA A 396 -25.83 8.77 -23.93
N GLU A 397 -25.38 10.00 -24.21
CA GLU A 397 -25.54 10.69 -25.51
C GLU A 397 -24.89 9.93 -26.67
N ARG A 398 -23.89 9.08 -26.37
CA ARG A 398 -23.20 8.21 -27.33
C ARG A 398 -23.81 6.81 -27.43
N ASN A 399 -25.04 6.63 -26.98
CA ASN A 399 -25.78 5.36 -26.98
C ASN A 399 -25.14 4.24 -26.15
N VAL A 400 -24.31 4.58 -25.16
CA VAL A 400 -23.85 3.61 -24.17
C VAL A 400 -25.05 3.19 -23.30
N THR A 401 -25.19 1.89 -23.08
CA THR A 401 -26.23 1.30 -22.23
C THR A 401 -25.67 0.52 -21.06
N HIS A 402 -24.42 0.08 -21.14
CA HIS A 402 -23.72 -0.70 -20.11
C HIS A 402 -22.42 0.00 -19.72
N LEU A 403 -22.02 -0.08 -18.46
CA LEU A 403 -20.84 0.60 -17.93
C LEU A 403 -19.93 -0.37 -17.19
N ILE A 404 -18.66 -0.45 -17.62
CA ILE A 404 -17.57 -1.02 -16.83
C ILE A 404 -17.04 0.09 -15.93
N ILE A 405 -17.00 -0.15 -14.63
CA ILE A 405 -16.35 0.73 -13.66
C ILE A 405 -14.99 0.10 -13.37
N ASP A 406 -13.94 0.74 -13.87
CA ASP A 406 -12.58 0.25 -13.81
C ASP A 406 -11.82 0.88 -12.64
N THR A 407 -11.51 0.07 -11.63
CA THR A 407 -10.74 0.45 -10.45
C THR A 407 -9.37 -0.22 -10.39
N PHE A 408 -8.86 -0.64 -11.54
CA PHE A 408 -7.60 -1.34 -11.66
C PHE A 408 -6.43 -0.54 -11.05
N GLY A 409 -5.70 -1.15 -10.11
CA GLY A 409 -4.59 -0.51 -9.40
C GLY A 409 -4.97 0.61 -8.40
N ASN A 410 -6.26 0.80 -8.10
CA ASN A 410 -6.73 1.89 -7.26
C ASN A 410 -6.55 1.59 -5.75
N GLY A 411 -5.49 2.12 -5.14
CA GLY A 411 -5.23 1.95 -3.70
C GLY A 411 -6.15 2.74 -2.74
N GLY A 412 -7.08 3.54 -3.27
CA GLY A 412 -8.04 4.35 -2.50
C GLY A 412 -7.77 5.86 -2.52
N GLY A 413 -8.19 6.55 -1.47
CA GLY A 413 -8.15 8.01 -1.35
C GLY A 413 -9.26 8.55 -0.45
N ASP A 414 -9.99 9.57 -0.90
CA ASP A 414 -11.06 10.23 -0.14
C ASP A 414 -12.31 9.34 -0.03
N VAL A 415 -12.74 9.07 1.21
CA VAL A 415 -13.91 8.24 1.51
C VAL A 415 -15.21 8.86 0.98
N SER A 416 -15.31 10.19 0.95
CA SER A 416 -16.47 10.91 0.46
C SER A 416 -16.65 10.75 -1.04
N PHE A 417 -15.54 10.51 -1.77
CA PHE A 417 -15.60 10.21 -3.20
C PHE A 417 -16.16 8.80 -3.46
N ALA A 418 -15.85 7.83 -2.62
CA ALA A 418 -16.45 6.49 -2.70
C ALA A 418 -17.98 6.57 -2.58
N SER A 419 -18.47 7.31 -1.58
CA SER A 419 -19.90 7.52 -1.35
C SER A 419 -20.57 8.35 -2.46
N LEU A 420 -19.86 9.35 -3.00
CA LEU A 420 -20.31 10.14 -4.15
C LEU A 420 -20.57 9.26 -5.36
N LEU A 421 -19.64 8.36 -5.71
CA LEU A 421 -19.80 7.46 -6.86
C LEU A 421 -21.03 6.55 -6.70
N ILE A 422 -21.29 6.06 -5.49
CA ILE A 422 -22.53 5.33 -5.19
C ILE A 422 -23.76 6.21 -5.42
N GLN A 423 -23.75 7.46 -4.95
CA GLN A 423 -24.88 8.39 -5.14
C GLN A 423 -25.11 8.77 -6.61
N VAL A 424 -24.08 8.76 -7.46
CA VAL A 424 -24.24 8.96 -8.92
C VAL A 424 -24.86 7.75 -9.59
N LEU A 425 -24.42 6.54 -9.25
CA LEU A 425 -24.88 5.30 -9.89
C LEU A 425 -26.24 4.83 -9.36
N PHE A 426 -26.45 5.00 -8.05
CA PHE A 426 -27.63 4.58 -7.29
C PHE A 426 -28.19 5.73 -6.45
N PRO A 427 -28.72 6.81 -7.06
CA PRO A 427 -29.19 7.98 -6.34
C PRO A 427 -30.32 7.63 -5.37
N SER A 428 -30.11 7.94 -4.08
CA SER A 428 -31.06 7.71 -2.99
C SER A 428 -31.22 8.95 -2.10
N GLN A 429 -32.43 9.12 -1.55
CA GLN A 429 -32.71 10.09 -0.49
C GLN A 429 -32.23 9.58 0.88
N ASP A 430 -32.18 8.26 1.05
CA ASP A 430 -31.58 7.64 2.23
C ASP A 430 -30.06 7.59 2.07
N LYS A 431 -29.38 8.56 2.69
CA LYS A 431 -27.92 8.69 2.66
C LYS A 431 -27.18 7.49 3.25
N SER A 432 -27.82 6.70 4.13
CA SER A 432 -27.18 5.52 4.71
C SER A 432 -26.86 4.46 3.65
N THR A 433 -27.56 4.48 2.51
CA THR A 433 -27.30 3.57 1.38
C THR A 433 -25.92 3.76 0.75
N ALA A 434 -25.33 4.95 0.86
CA ALA A 434 -23.99 5.25 0.36
C ALA A 434 -22.92 5.32 1.47
N ALA A 435 -23.26 4.99 2.72
CA ALA A 435 -22.34 5.03 3.85
C ALA A 435 -22.17 3.65 4.51
N GLN A 436 -20.99 3.40 5.09
CA GLN A 436 -20.71 2.18 5.86
C GLN A 436 -20.84 2.42 7.36
N ARG A 437 -21.47 1.44 8.02
CA ARG A 437 -21.42 1.39 9.49
C ARG A 437 -19.97 1.25 9.91
N SER A 438 -19.61 1.98 10.94
CA SER A 438 -18.25 2.17 11.41
C SER A 438 -18.17 1.99 12.92
N ARG A 439 -17.02 1.59 13.44
CA ARG A 439 -16.75 1.50 14.89
C ARG A 439 -15.30 1.84 15.19
N PHE A 440 -15.07 2.41 16.37
CA PHE A 440 -13.74 2.81 16.82
C PHE A 440 -13.37 2.10 18.11
N ARG A 441 -12.07 1.92 18.32
CA ARG A 441 -11.53 1.56 19.62
C ARG A 441 -11.70 2.74 20.59
N ALA A 442 -12.26 2.49 21.77
CA ALA A 442 -12.61 3.52 22.74
C ALA A 442 -11.79 3.34 24.03
N THR A 443 -10.49 3.61 23.95
CA THR A 443 -9.61 3.63 25.13
C THR A 443 -9.74 4.94 25.91
N PRO A 444 -9.31 4.99 27.19
CA PRO A 444 -9.28 6.24 27.96
C PRO A 444 -8.49 7.35 27.24
N MET A 445 -7.42 6.97 26.52
CA MET A 445 -6.63 7.89 25.71
C MET A 445 -7.45 8.52 24.58
N VAL A 446 -8.12 7.70 23.78
CA VAL A 446 -8.97 8.17 22.67
C VAL A 446 -10.16 8.97 23.18
N ALA A 447 -10.80 8.52 24.26
CA ALA A 447 -11.92 9.23 24.86
C ALA A 447 -11.54 10.63 25.38
N THR A 448 -10.34 10.76 25.98
CA THR A 448 -9.80 12.06 26.40
C THR A 448 -9.56 12.99 25.22
N LEU A 449 -9.00 12.46 24.13
CA LEU A 449 -8.76 13.22 22.91
C LEU A 449 -10.10 13.73 22.33
N ALA A 450 -11.09 12.85 22.16
CA ALA A 450 -12.41 13.20 21.66
C ALA A 450 -13.16 14.22 22.54
N ASP A 451 -12.98 14.17 23.87
CA ASP A 451 -13.60 15.12 24.81
C ASP A 451 -12.99 16.53 24.70
N ALA A 452 -11.70 16.62 24.39
CA ALA A 452 -11.06 17.90 24.10
C ALA A 452 -11.45 18.41 22.71
N ASP A 453 -11.52 17.53 21.72
CA ASP A 453 -11.83 17.85 20.33
C ASP A 453 -13.24 18.43 20.17
N ILE A 454 -14.25 17.80 20.78
CA ILE A 454 -15.65 18.28 20.68
C ILE A 454 -15.85 19.68 21.29
N LYS A 455 -15.00 20.06 22.25
CA LYS A 455 -15.02 21.39 22.91
C LYS A 455 -14.23 22.43 22.13
N ASN A 456 -13.39 22.00 21.19
CA ASN A 456 -12.57 22.88 20.38
C ASN A 456 -13.37 23.37 19.17
N THR A 457 -13.38 24.69 18.96
CA THR A 457 -14.07 25.33 17.84
C THR A 457 -13.13 25.65 16.69
N THR A 458 -11.82 25.43 16.86
CA THR A 458 -10.74 25.85 15.96
C THR A 458 -9.93 24.70 15.36
N TYR A 459 -10.01 23.53 15.98
CA TYR A 459 -9.41 22.28 15.51
C TYR A 459 -10.52 21.23 15.49
N ALA A 460 -10.49 20.37 14.48
CA ALA A 460 -11.33 19.18 14.38
C ALA A 460 -10.41 18.03 13.97
N GLY A 461 -10.08 17.17 14.92
CA GLY A 461 -9.26 15.98 14.66
C GLY A 461 -10.11 14.82 14.16
N PHE A 462 -9.45 13.71 13.82
CA PHE A 462 -10.12 12.49 13.35
C PHE A 462 -11.09 11.86 14.37
N TYR A 463 -10.99 12.26 15.64
CA TYR A 463 -11.83 11.79 16.74
C TYR A 463 -12.90 12.81 17.16
N ASP A 464 -13.02 13.93 16.44
CA ASP A 464 -14.08 14.92 16.68
C ASP A 464 -15.45 14.26 16.52
N PRO A 465 -16.25 14.15 17.59
CA PRO A 465 -17.58 13.57 17.54
C PRO A 465 -18.52 14.25 16.55
N GLU A 466 -18.31 15.52 16.21
CA GLU A 466 -19.15 16.21 15.21
C GLU A 466 -18.92 15.73 13.77
N LEU A 467 -17.82 15.03 13.51
CA LEU A 467 -17.54 14.35 12.24
C LEU A 467 -18.15 12.95 12.17
N LEU A 468 -18.78 12.49 13.26
CA LEU A 468 -19.39 11.17 13.38
C LEU A 468 -20.90 11.32 13.58
N ALA A 469 -21.70 10.38 13.07
CA ALA A 469 -23.15 10.37 13.20
C ALA A 469 -23.68 9.10 13.84
N ASP A 470 -24.76 9.25 14.61
CA ASP A 470 -25.46 8.13 15.24
C ASP A 470 -26.06 7.19 14.19
N LYS A 471 -25.92 5.87 14.40
CA LYS A 471 -26.40 4.86 13.45
C LYS A 471 -27.91 4.92 13.24
N ALA A 472 -28.69 5.22 14.27
CA ALA A 472 -30.15 5.18 14.23
C ALA A 472 -30.74 6.45 13.62
N THR A 473 -30.17 7.62 13.91
CA THR A 473 -30.71 8.90 13.45
C THR A 473 -29.98 9.48 12.24
N PHE A 474 -28.78 8.99 11.92
CA PHE A 474 -27.88 9.55 10.90
C PHE A 474 -27.56 11.04 11.14
N THR A 475 -27.60 11.48 12.40
CA THR A 475 -27.29 12.86 12.80
C THR A 475 -25.96 12.93 13.53
N PRO A 476 -25.17 13.99 13.31
CA PRO A 476 -23.88 14.14 13.97
C PRO A 476 -23.99 14.20 15.50
N PHE A 477 -23.02 13.62 16.21
CA PHE A 477 -23.01 13.64 17.67
C PHE A 477 -22.79 15.06 18.21
N LYS A 478 -23.43 15.33 19.36
CA LYS A 478 -23.24 16.56 20.16
C LYS A 478 -22.61 16.31 21.52
N THR A 479 -22.33 15.04 21.80
CA THR A 479 -21.64 14.55 22.99
C THR A 479 -20.55 13.59 22.54
N ASN A 480 -19.64 13.24 23.44
CA ASN A 480 -18.54 12.33 23.14
C ASN A 480 -19.02 10.86 23.17
N PRO A 481 -19.12 10.15 22.02
CA PRO A 481 -19.57 8.75 21.98
C PRO A 481 -18.53 7.79 22.57
N PHE A 482 -17.26 8.19 22.68
CA PHE A 482 -16.19 7.35 23.23
C PHE A 482 -16.28 7.16 24.75
N LEU A 483 -17.10 7.96 25.46
CA LEU A 483 -17.35 7.80 26.89
C LEU A 483 -18.39 6.71 27.20
N SER A 484 -19.21 6.33 26.22
CA SER A 484 -20.26 5.31 26.36
C SER A 484 -19.84 4.01 25.67
N ALA A 485 -18.57 3.64 25.81
CA ALA A 485 -18.00 2.48 25.14
C ALA A 485 -18.59 1.15 25.66
N GLU A 486 -18.68 0.18 24.75
CA GLU A 486 -19.09 -1.19 25.02
C GLU A 486 -17.87 -2.11 25.01
N ASN A 487 -17.83 -3.08 25.93
CA ASN A 487 -16.79 -4.10 25.92
C ASN A 487 -17.19 -5.22 24.96
N ILE A 488 -16.32 -5.50 24.00
CA ILE A 488 -16.50 -6.51 22.96
C ILE A 488 -15.36 -7.50 23.06
N THR A 489 -15.70 -8.79 23.02
CA THR A 489 -14.72 -9.87 23.00
C THR A 489 -14.52 -10.36 21.57
N LEU A 490 -13.34 -10.11 21.00
CA LEU A 490 -12.92 -10.59 19.68
C LEU A 490 -11.75 -11.55 19.86
N ASN A 491 -11.86 -12.77 19.31
CA ASN A 491 -10.80 -13.79 19.37
C ASN A 491 -10.26 -14.03 20.80
N GLY A 492 -11.15 -13.99 21.80
CA GLY A 492 -10.81 -14.18 23.22
C GLY A 492 -10.16 -12.97 23.91
N ARG A 493 -10.05 -11.82 23.23
CA ARG A 493 -9.58 -10.55 23.80
C ARG A 493 -10.75 -9.60 24.00
N GLU A 494 -10.92 -9.14 25.23
CA GLU A 494 -11.86 -8.08 25.55
C GLU A 494 -11.23 -6.70 25.26
N ALA A 495 -11.99 -5.84 24.60
CA ALA A 495 -11.61 -4.47 24.31
C ALA A 495 -12.83 -3.56 24.28
N SER A 496 -12.64 -2.29 24.64
CA SER A 496 -13.70 -1.29 24.61
C SER A 496 -13.78 -0.64 23.23
N TYR A 497 -14.98 -0.57 22.67
CA TYR A 497 -15.28 0.06 21.40
C TYR A 497 -16.45 1.03 21.54
N THR A 498 -16.55 2.01 20.64
CA THR A 498 -17.78 2.81 20.54
C THR A 498 -18.96 1.92 20.14
N GLN A 499 -20.19 2.42 20.34
CA GLN A 499 -21.31 1.92 19.55
C GLN A 499 -21.02 2.08 18.04
N GLU A 500 -21.69 1.28 17.22
CA GLU A 500 -21.65 1.47 15.77
C GLU A 500 -22.23 2.84 15.38
N LEU A 501 -21.58 3.50 14.42
CA LEU A 501 -21.86 4.86 13.99
C LEU A 501 -21.50 5.04 12.51
N TYR A 502 -21.63 6.24 11.96
CA TYR A 502 -21.19 6.58 10.60
C TYR A 502 -20.13 7.69 10.64
N MET A 503 -19.06 7.54 9.87
CA MET A 503 -18.09 8.63 9.65
C MET A 503 -18.53 9.53 8.48
N ASP A 504 -18.83 8.95 7.32
CA ASP A 504 -19.17 9.72 6.12
C ASP A 504 -20.69 9.98 6.01
N TYR A 505 -21.21 10.77 6.95
CA TYR A 505 -22.64 11.12 6.96
C TYR A 505 -22.96 12.37 6.12
N ASN A 506 -21.96 13.24 5.90
CA ASN A 506 -22.13 14.51 5.20
C ASN A 506 -21.83 14.39 3.70
N LEU A 507 -22.61 13.56 3.02
CA LEU A 507 -22.43 13.26 1.60
C LEU A 507 -22.51 14.51 0.71
N THR A 508 -21.58 14.60 -0.24
CA THR A 508 -21.58 15.62 -1.30
C THR A 508 -22.85 15.53 -2.13
N ALA A 509 -23.47 16.68 -2.40
CA ALA A 509 -24.70 16.74 -3.19
C ALA A 509 -24.44 16.40 -4.66
N VAL A 510 -25.30 15.55 -5.23
CA VAL A 510 -25.34 15.21 -6.65
C VAL A 510 -26.71 15.56 -7.21
N ASP A 511 -26.78 15.97 -8.48
CA ASP A 511 -28.06 16.14 -9.16
C ASP A 511 -28.72 14.77 -9.43
N GLN A 512 -29.69 14.40 -8.59
CA GLN A 512 -30.43 13.15 -8.68
C GLN A 512 -31.46 13.13 -9.84
N GLY A 513 -31.68 14.26 -10.52
CA GLY A 513 -32.53 14.34 -11.70
C GLY A 513 -31.86 13.77 -12.96
N ILE A 514 -30.53 13.69 -12.97
CA ILE A 514 -29.76 13.13 -14.09
C ILE A 514 -29.87 11.60 -14.04
N LYS A 515 -30.40 11.02 -15.11
CA LYS A 515 -30.55 9.56 -15.26
C LYS A 515 -29.93 9.10 -16.56
N HIS A 516 -29.31 7.94 -16.51
CA HIS A 516 -28.66 7.24 -17.61
C HIS A 516 -29.22 5.82 -17.71
N PRO A 517 -28.95 5.08 -18.81
CA PRO A 517 -29.48 3.72 -18.97
C PRO A 517 -29.16 2.74 -17.84
N TRP A 518 -28.06 2.95 -17.11
CA TRP A 518 -27.57 2.13 -16.00
C TRP A 518 -27.91 2.68 -14.60
N THR A 519 -28.54 3.86 -14.49
CA THR A 519 -28.89 4.45 -13.18
C THR A 519 -29.87 3.55 -12.43
N ASN A 520 -29.53 3.17 -11.19
CA ASN A 520 -30.30 2.22 -10.39
C ASN A 520 -30.48 0.82 -11.04
N ASP A 521 -29.61 0.42 -11.97
CA ASP A 521 -29.69 -0.86 -12.66
C ASP A 521 -28.36 -1.60 -12.61
N ALA A 522 -28.19 -2.41 -11.56
CA ALA A 522 -26.99 -3.19 -11.33
C ALA A 522 -26.70 -4.21 -12.45
N SER A 523 -27.71 -4.63 -13.21
CA SER A 523 -27.53 -5.58 -14.31
C SER A 523 -26.77 -4.98 -15.50
N LYS A 524 -26.67 -3.64 -15.58
CA LYS A 524 -25.94 -2.90 -16.63
C LYS A 524 -24.59 -2.38 -16.18
N LEU A 525 -24.19 -2.68 -14.95
CA LEU A 525 -22.94 -2.26 -14.35
C LEU A 525 -22.06 -3.48 -14.11
N THR A 526 -20.74 -3.30 -14.22
CA THR A 526 -19.77 -4.28 -13.73
C THR A 526 -18.55 -3.58 -13.16
N LEU A 527 -17.98 -4.12 -12.10
CA LEU A 527 -16.71 -3.65 -11.51
C LEU A 527 -15.56 -4.44 -12.12
N LEU A 528 -14.58 -3.75 -12.72
CA LEU A 528 -13.29 -4.32 -13.11
C LEU A 528 -12.25 -3.98 -12.06
N THR A 529 -11.52 -4.98 -11.58
CA THR A 529 -10.49 -4.85 -10.55
C THR A 529 -9.38 -5.88 -10.74
N ASP A 530 -8.17 -5.57 -10.29
CA ASP A 530 -7.05 -6.51 -10.14
C ASP A 530 -6.87 -6.96 -8.67
N GLY A 531 -7.88 -6.68 -7.85
CA GLY A 531 -7.92 -6.91 -6.41
C GLY A 531 -7.18 -5.85 -5.59
N GLN A 532 -6.43 -4.95 -6.23
CA GLN A 532 -5.70 -3.88 -5.52
C GLN A 532 -6.62 -2.76 -5.02
N CYS A 533 -7.90 -2.77 -5.40
CA CYS A 533 -8.89 -1.83 -4.89
C CYS A 533 -8.85 -1.78 -3.35
N GLY A 534 -8.35 -0.69 -2.78
CA GLY A 534 -8.05 -0.56 -1.35
C GLY A 534 -8.61 0.73 -0.75
N SER A 535 -8.60 0.85 0.58
CA SER A 535 -9.15 1.96 1.35
C SER A 535 -10.55 2.38 0.86
N ALA A 536 -10.74 3.65 0.50
CA ALA A 536 -11.98 4.18 -0.09
C ALA A 536 -12.43 3.42 -1.36
N CYS A 537 -11.52 2.88 -2.17
CA CYS A 537 -11.90 2.03 -3.31
C CYS A 537 -12.56 0.74 -2.82
N GLY A 538 -11.98 0.09 -1.80
CA GLY A 538 -12.57 -1.10 -1.19
C GLY A 538 -13.96 -0.83 -0.60
N MET A 539 -14.15 0.35 0.00
CA MET A 539 -15.47 0.82 0.45
C MET A 539 -16.47 0.89 -0.71
N PHE A 540 -16.07 1.55 -1.80
CA PHE A 540 -16.89 1.67 -3.01
C PHE A 540 -17.21 0.29 -3.61
N ALA A 541 -16.22 -0.60 -3.73
CA ALA A 541 -16.42 -1.95 -4.25
C ALA A 541 -17.40 -2.76 -3.40
N ASP A 542 -17.28 -2.71 -2.08
CA ASP A 542 -18.24 -3.34 -1.16
C ASP A 542 -19.66 -2.78 -1.35
N LEU A 543 -19.83 -1.45 -1.34
CA LEU A 543 -21.14 -0.83 -1.53
C LEU A 543 -21.73 -1.20 -2.91
N LEU A 544 -20.94 -1.12 -3.97
CA LEU A 544 -21.37 -1.39 -5.33
C LEU A 544 -21.83 -2.85 -5.49
N VAL A 545 -21.05 -3.81 -4.96
CA VAL A 545 -21.28 -5.24 -5.16
C VAL A 545 -22.21 -5.81 -4.09
N ASN A 546 -21.85 -5.68 -2.81
CA ASN A 546 -22.54 -6.33 -1.70
C ASN A 546 -23.85 -5.64 -1.31
N ARG A 547 -23.99 -4.33 -1.56
CA ARG A 547 -25.22 -3.59 -1.27
C ARG A 547 -26.10 -3.36 -2.50
N HIS A 548 -25.51 -3.05 -3.65
CA HIS A 548 -26.29 -2.77 -4.87
C HIS A 548 -26.36 -3.92 -5.86
N GLY A 549 -25.65 -5.03 -5.63
CA GLY A 549 -25.79 -6.25 -6.43
C GLY A 549 -25.08 -6.22 -7.79
N VAL A 550 -24.17 -5.26 -8.00
CA VAL A 550 -23.32 -5.23 -9.19
C VAL A 550 -22.35 -6.41 -9.16
N LYS A 551 -22.03 -7.00 -10.32
CA LYS A 551 -21.04 -8.08 -10.39
C LYS A 551 -19.63 -7.51 -10.59
N ALA A 552 -18.66 -8.09 -9.89
CA ALA A 552 -17.24 -7.81 -10.09
C ALA A 552 -16.54 -8.88 -10.96
N VAL A 553 -15.62 -8.42 -11.80
CA VAL A 553 -14.68 -9.22 -12.58
C VAL A 553 -13.27 -8.90 -12.09
N ALA A 554 -12.65 -9.85 -11.41
CA ALA A 554 -11.27 -9.74 -10.95
C ALA A 554 -10.29 -10.28 -12.00
N VAL A 555 -9.10 -9.69 -12.13
CA VAL A 555 -8.13 -10.07 -13.18
C VAL A 555 -6.76 -10.37 -12.58
N GLY A 556 -6.14 -11.45 -13.05
CA GLY A 556 -4.80 -11.85 -12.61
C GLY A 556 -4.83 -12.78 -11.40
N GLY A 557 -3.83 -12.66 -10.53
CA GLY A 557 -3.56 -13.63 -9.47
C GLY A 557 -3.09 -14.97 -10.04
N HIS A 558 -3.34 -16.05 -9.31
CA HIS A 558 -2.97 -17.40 -9.76
C HIS A 558 -4.04 -17.97 -10.69
N THR A 559 -3.61 -18.60 -11.79
CA THR A 559 -4.55 -19.28 -12.68
C THR A 559 -5.37 -20.33 -11.94
N LYS A 560 -6.66 -20.44 -12.29
CA LYS A 560 -7.64 -21.38 -11.70
C LYS A 560 -7.88 -21.21 -10.19
N LYS A 561 -7.49 -20.08 -9.61
CA LYS A 561 -7.87 -19.69 -8.25
C LYS A 561 -8.73 -18.44 -8.32
N ASP A 562 -9.65 -18.32 -7.37
CA ASP A 562 -10.43 -17.09 -7.19
C ASP A 562 -9.50 -15.94 -6.76
N LEU A 563 -9.96 -14.71 -6.97
CA LEU A 563 -9.26 -13.49 -6.63
C LEU A 563 -10.24 -12.52 -5.98
N SER A 564 -9.81 -11.88 -4.89
CA SER A 564 -10.59 -10.85 -4.21
C SER A 564 -10.80 -9.61 -5.09
N MET A 565 -11.97 -9.00 -5.00
CA MET A 565 -12.31 -7.79 -5.75
C MET A 565 -11.76 -6.50 -5.11
N PHE A 566 -11.44 -6.53 -3.82
CA PHE A 566 -10.77 -5.47 -3.06
C PHE A 566 -9.86 -6.08 -1.98
N SER A 567 -9.06 -5.25 -1.28
CA SER A 567 -8.05 -5.74 -0.33
C SER A 567 -8.17 -5.25 1.11
N TYR A 568 -8.15 -3.94 1.37
CA TYR A 568 -8.19 -3.40 2.73
C TYR A 568 -9.21 -2.26 2.78
N ALA A 569 -10.39 -2.47 3.35
CA ALA A 569 -11.50 -1.52 3.20
C ALA A 569 -11.43 -0.37 4.22
N GLY A 570 -11.54 0.86 3.72
CA GLY A 570 -11.84 2.11 4.45
C GLY A 570 -11.42 2.28 5.93
N ALA A 571 -10.13 2.05 6.18
CA ALA A 571 -9.42 2.13 7.45
C ALA A 571 -9.75 3.31 8.38
N ALA A 572 -10.14 4.49 7.87
CA ALA A 572 -9.20 5.58 7.60
C ALA A 572 -7.80 5.43 8.25
N VAL A 573 -6.77 6.02 7.67
CA VAL A 573 -5.41 5.85 8.19
C VAL A 573 -5.04 7.02 9.09
N THR A 574 -4.49 6.73 10.26
CA THR A 574 -3.75 7.71 11.06
C THR A 574 -2.30 7.27 11.19
N SER A 575 -1.43 8.24 11.43
CA SER A 575 -0.02 7.99 11.70
C SER A 575 0.35 8.33 13.12
N LEU A 576 1.48 7.79 13.58
CA LEU A 576 2.04 8.12 14.88
C LEU A 576 2.19 9.65 15.05
N ASP A 577 2.73 10.32 14.04
CA ASP A 577 2.99 11.77 14.09
C ASP A 577 1.68 12.57 14.09
N GLN A 578 0.71 12.24 13.23
CA GLN A 578 -0.61 12.90 13.22
C GLN A 578 -1.36 12.73 14.55
N PHE A 579 -1.19 11.57 15.19
CA PHE A 579 -1.79 11.33 16.50
C PHE A 579 -1.14 12.22 17.58
N VAL A 580 0.19 12.37 17.57
CA VAL A 580 0.90 13.32 18.45
C VAL A 580 0.45 14.76 18.17
N ASP A 581 0.40 15.15 16.90
CA ASP A 581 -0.02 16.49 16.47
C ASP A 581 -1.43 16.81 16.98
N SER A 582 -2.34 15.83 16.99
CA SER A 582 -3.71 16.00 17.51
C SER A 582 -3.75 16.34 18.99
N PHE A 583 -2.91 15.69 19.82
CA PHE A 583 -2.80 16.02 21.24
C PHE A 583 -2.24 17.45 21.44
N GLU A 584 -1.18 17.80 20.72
CA GLU A 584 -0.53 19.10 20.83
C GLU A 584 -1.44 20.25 20.37
N ALA A 585 -2.18 20.06 19.27
CA ALA A 585 -3.16 21.03 18.76
C ALA A 585 -4.29 21.31 19.76
N LEU A 586 -4.63 20.33 20.59
CA LEU A 586 -5.64 20.44 21.65
C LEU A 586 -5.05 20.89 23.01
N GLY A 587 -3.75 21.21 23.07
CA GLY A 587 -3.08 21.63 24.29
C GLY A 587 -2.91 20.50 25.33
N LEU A 588 -2.99 19.24 24.88
CA LEU A 588 -2.82 18.04 25.70
C LEU A 588 -1.38 17.54 25.62
N THR A 589 -0.95 16.77 26.63
CA THR A 589 0.33 16.06 26.58
C THR A 589 0.16 14.71 25.86
N PRO A 590 0.87 14.46 24.74
CA PRO A 590 0.81 13.19 24.05
C PRO A 590 1.33 12.04 24.93
N PRO A 591 0.63 10.89 25.01
CA PRO A 591 1.05 9.73 25.80
C PRO A 591 2.10 8.86 25.11
N LEU A 592 2.45 9.19 23.87
CA LEU A 592 3.48 8.55 23.08
C LEU A 592 4.42 9.59 22.47
N GLN A 593 5.63 9.18 22.12
CA GLN A 593 6.65 10.09 21.59
C GLN A 593 6.83 9.91 20.10
N ARG A 594 7.02 11.03 19.41
CA ARG A 594 7.56 11.06 18.05
C ARG A 594 8.85 10.24 17.97
N LEU A 595 8.99 9.41 16.94
CA LEU A 595 10.15 8.52 16.81
C LEU A 595 11.45 9.30 16.53
N PRO A 596 12.62 8.80 16.96
CA PRO A 596 13.90 9.49 16.74
C PRO A 596 14.24 9.70 15.26
N TYR A 597 13.91 8.72 14.42
CA TYR A 597 14.09 8.80 12.98
C TYR A 597 12.84 9.31 12.27
N THR A 598 13.05 9.95 11.11
CA THR A 598 12.03 10.05 10.07
C THR A 598 11.46 8.66 9.80
N ASN A 599 10.16 8.57 9.62
CA ASN A 599 9.49 7.29 9.60
C ASN A 599 8.18 7.35 8.82
N THR A 600 7.68 6.16 8.51
CA THR A 600 6.29 5.92 8.14
C THR A 600 5.74 4.92 9.13
N VAL A 601 4.83 5.35 9.99
CA VAL A 601 4.13 4.51 10.95
C VAL A 601 2.65 4.80 10.86
N ASN A 602 1.92 3.89 10.22
CA ASN A 602 0.49 4.02 9.97
C ASN A 602 -0.29 2.88 10.61
N VAL A 603 -1.51 3.17 11.05
CA VAL A 603 -2.48 2.19 11.53
C VAL A 603 -3.89 2.55 11.06
N GLY A 604 -4.70 1.54 10.75
CA GLY A 604 -6.15 1.71 10.63
C GLY A 604 -6.77 1.97 12.00
N PHE A 605 -7.67 2.95 12.10
CA PHE A 605 -8.30 3.34 13.37
C PHE A 605 -9.82 3.21 13.39
N ILE A 606 -10.44 2.75 12.29
CA ILE A 606 -11.87 2.46 12.17
C ILE A 606 -12.12 1.05 11.63
N GLU A 607 -13.06 0.34 12.23
CA GLU A 607 -13.67 -0.85 11.64
C GLU A 607 -14.86 -0.42 10.79
N LEU A 608 -14.96 -0.93 9.56
CA LEU A 608 -16.15 -0.80 8.73
C LEU A 608 -16.94 -2.11 8.71
N PHE A 609 -18.25 -2.03 8.46
CA PHE A 609 -19.12 -3.19 8.33
C PHE A 609 -19.94 -3.11 7.04
N SER A 610 -20.04 -4.22 6.33
CA SER A 610 -20.91 -4.36 5.17
C SER A 610 -22.35 -4.64 5.62
N GLY A 611 -23.34 -3.94 5.04
CA GLY A 611 -24.75 -4.19 5.33
C GLY A 611 -25.08 -4.26 6.83
N ASN A 612 -25.62 -5.40 7.28
CA ASN A 612 -25.92 -5.72 8.68
C ASN A 612 -24.94 -6.73 9.31
N GLU A 613 -23.80 -6.98 8.68
CA GLU A 613 -22.79 -7.90 9.21
C GLU A 613 -22.18 -7.43 10.53
N THR A 614 -21.76 -8.38 11.36
CA THR A 614 -21.13 -8.10 12.66
C THR A 614 -19.63 -8.34 12.65
N VAL A 615 -19.11 -8.94 11.57
CA VAL A 615 -17.67 -9.11 11.33
C VAL A 615 -17.17 -7.83 10.65
N PRO A 616 -16.06 -7.22 11.12
CA PRO A 616 -15.45 -6.10 10.43
C PRO A 616 -15.09 -6.49 9.00
N LEU A 617 -15.37 -5.60 8.05
CA LEU A 617 -15.20 -5.82 6.61
C LEU A 617 -13.78 -6.30 6.28
N GLU A 618 -12.75 -5.75 6.93
CA GLU A 618 -11.33 -6.13 6.79
C GLU A 618 -11.02 -7.60 7.14
N TYR A 619 -11.95 -8.30 7.80
CA TYR A 619 -11.85 -9.70 8.23
C TYR A 619 -13.09 -10.51 7.84
N ASP A 620 -13.85 -10.07 6.83
CA ASP A 620 -15.00 -10.79 6.27
C ASP A 620 -14.71 -11.27 4.83
N PRO A 621 -14.09 -12.44 4.64
CA PRO A 621 -13.75 -12.97 3.31
C PRO A 621 -14.95 -13.12 2.37
N ALA A 622 -16.14 -13.37 2.91
CA ALA A 622 -17.35 -13.56 2.10
C ALA A 622 -17.71 -12.30 1.31
N ARG A 623 -17.27 -11.13 1.78
CA ARG A 623 -17.52 -9.83 1.14
C ARG A 623 -16.51 -9.47 0.06
N HIS A 624 -15.42 -10.21 -0.08
CA HIS A 624 -14.34 -9.91 -1.02
C HIS A 624 -14.45 -10.66 -2.35
N VAL A 625 -15.40 -11.58 -2.48
CA VAL A 625 -15.46 -12.51 -3.62
C VAL A 625 -15.91 -11.79 -4.89
N ALA A 626 -15.14 -11.93 -5.98
CA ALA A 626 -15.55 -11.50 -7.31
C ALA A 626 -16.47 -12.55 -7.96
N ALA A 627 -17.44 -12.10 -8.76
CA ALA A 627 -18.36 -13.01 -9.47
C ALA A 627 -17.67 -13.79 -10.60
N HIS A 628 -16.66 -13.16 -11.22
CA HIS A 628 -15.83 -13.78 -12.25
C HIS A 628 -14.36 -13.44 -12.01
N ARG A 629 -13.47 -14.33 -12.48
CA ARG A 629 -12.03 -14.09 -12.49
C ARG A 629 -11.45 -14.42 -13.86
N LEU A 630 -10.63 -13.53 -14.40
CA LEU A 630 -9.94 -13.68 -15.69
C LEU A 630 -8.43 -13.86 -15.51
N ASP A 631 -7.84 -14.74 -16.33
CA ASP A 631 -6.39 -14.79 -16.51
C ASP A 631 -5.89 -13.60 -17.34
N TYR A 632 -4.67 -13.16 -17.06
CA TYR A 632 -3.94 -12.35 -18.04
C TYR A 632 -3.54 -13.23 -19.22
N THR A 633 -3.77 -12.76 -20.45
CA THR A 633 -3.09 -13.27 -21.65
C THR A 633 -1.91 -12.34 -21.96
N PRO A 634 -0.97 -12.72 -22.84
CA PRO A 634 0.07 -11.81 -23.30
C PRO A 634 -0.47 -10.48 -23.87
N GLU A 635 -1.67 -10.52 -24.45
CA GLU A 635 -2.36 -9.36 -25.02
C GLU A 635 -3.06 -8.53 -23.94
N THR A 636 -3.91 -9.14 -23.10
CA THR A 636 -4.67 -8.38 -22.08
C THR A 636 -3.79 -7.83 -20.97
N ALA A 637 -2.63 -8.45 -20.70
CA ALA A 637 -1.63 -7.89 -19.79
C ALA A 637 -0.99 -6.60 -20.31
N ARG A 638 -1.06 -6.35 -21.64
CA ARG A 638 -0.39 -5.22 -22.29
C ARG A 638 -1.29 -4.23 -22.99
N ASN A 639 -2.56 -4.54 -23.07
CA ASN A 639 -3.53 -3.73 -23.78
C ASN A 639 -4.82 -3.67 -22.96
N HIS A 640 -5.04 -2.52 -22.36
CA HIS A 640 -6.18 -2.28 -21.49
C HIS A 640 -7.51 -2.28 -22.25
N ASP A 641 -7.53 -1.90 -23.54
CA ASP A 641 -8.72 -2.00 -24.38
C ASP A 641 -9.13 -3.47 -24.59
N GLN A 642 -8.16 -4.35 -24.80
CA GLN A 642 -8.40 -5.79 -24.93
C GLN A 642 -8.85 -6.40 -23.61
N LEU A 643 -8.33 -5.88 -22.48
CA LEU A 643 -8.82 -6.26 -21.17
C LEU A 643 -10.29 -5.85 -20.98
N TRP A 644 -10.66 -4.61 -21.30
CA TRP A 644 -12.05 -4.16 -21.25
C TRP A 644 -12.97 -4.99 -22.15
N ALA A 645 -12.51 -5.36 -23.35
CA ALA A 645 -13.27 -6.23 -24.24
C ALA A 645 -13.49 -7.63 -23.65
N ALA A 646 -12.46 -8.22 -23.03
CA ALA A 646 -12.57 -9.51 -22.36
C ALA A 646 -13.53 -9.46 -21.16
N VAL A 647 -13.49 -8.38 -20.38
CA VAL A 647 -14.40 -8.15 -19.24
C VAL A 647 -15.84 -8.00 -19.70
N ALA A 648 -16.10 -7.18 -20.73
CA ALA A 648 -17.42 -7.04 -21.32
C ALA A 648 -17.99 -8.39 -21.80
N GLY A 649 -17.11 -9.23 -22.35
CA GLY A 649 -17.46 -10.58 -22.84
C GLY A 649 -17.85 -11.59 -21.76
N VAL A 650 -17.65 -11.30 -20.47
CA VAL A 650 -18.10 -12.17 -19.36
C VAL A 650 -19.11 -11.50 -18.43
N ALA A 651 -19.12 -10.17 -18.36
CA ALA A 651 -19.99 -9.42 -17.45
C ALA A 651 -21.49 -9.60 -17.77
N TRP A 652 -21.83 -9.70 -19.06
CA TRP A 652 -23.22 -9.73 -19.56
C TRP A 652 -23.51 -10.88 -20.55
N ALA A 653 -22.66 -11.91 -20.55
CA ALA A 653 -22.78 -13.08 -21.42
C ALA A 653 -23.86 -14.08 -21.01
#